data_AF-N2AXH0-F1
#
_entry.id   AF-N2AXH0-F1
#
_cell.length_a   1.000
_cell.length_b   1.000
_cell.length_c   1.000
_cell.angle_alpha   90.00
_cell.angle_beta   90.00
_cell.angle_gamma   90.00
#
_symmetry.space_group_name_H-M   'P 1'
#
loop_
_entity.id
_entity.type
_entity.pdbx_description
1 polymer ?
#
loop_
_entity_poly.entity_id
_entity_poly.type
_entity_poly.pdbx_seq_one_letter_code
_entity_poly.pdbx_strand_id
1 'polypeptide(L)'
;MERRDIAQLAICEIKDEAETISCDELRQLYLEKTSEIIYIIKNKQLYGIICLKEVLHKIEYSRQIKINKSFTVLVGHNIVKAYRIFAAKGIKKLPVVNKMGELIGEYSKWDDLLFIKRNQRMLMNGEGSKKILELYDTIYVVKPIENKQSFFGLLIKCLIDSGIKYEILHKEQIVNKILENACFIFVDEDEKIGTECLIEINLSLYDKQKHYLDNKNKLVNMKYHSKLTTYKSLLIKIMQENELYNMKIIKPEFIYGNQVDDLASIFFSELVKKGVKCFCLISENLEGTDKLSEYTEKFNEEIKERLKKYPLSIKEPWPKKNQNPDFYDDLYQNEDYITEKAQKEIFGESAVYDKSSVYGKYFNARNGRRITCFQPEENVGTIYLFGKCMILGTLVEDQYTIASILQKNLIEKEYLYRVENYGDLASPYKLDEKLEEIGQFCKNDIVIYFPTDLSRQFVNIPQISWNQIFERHRIPSTWVTDSFIHENHKANQVVAGDILEIVEPYLSKGTISNHQKVQFNVYDIMKKYIEYKYWNKYFADCNKKFIGQSRGALTMDCDPFDKRHRYLIEQAGQQVDFLILFITENDGYRSCLFPFEQRFKMVVEGTMDLKNIMIVPSGLFDLLGTNFPRNLIKTEQRVYDYSRYYINRFVDYIARPLHITRCFVEKEPEQEIVKMFNEVMKEILPQKEISCIEIPLIPDNNDSNTSQIQKNLRKEEYENAFKMMVETTKQSCMELAGLV
;
A
#
# COMPACT_ATOMS: atom_id res chain seq x y z
N MET A 1 -11.42 -14.80 -2.11
CA MET A 1 -12.69 -14.87 -2.86
C MET A 1 -13.46 -16.08 -2.39
N GLU A 2 -14.73 -15.90 -2.07
CA GLU A 2 -15.62 -16.97 -1.59
C GLU A 2 -16.66 -17.28 -2.67
N ARG A 3 -16.99 -18.56 -2.88
CA ARG A 3 -18.17 -18.99 -3.64
C ARG A 3 -19.33 -19.17 -2.67
N ARG A 4 -20.52 -18.69 -3.04
CA ARG A 4 -21.75 -19.03 -2.32
C ARG A 4 -22.79 -19.59 -3.25
N ASP A 5 -23.49 -20.59 -2.75
CA ASP A 5 -24.59 -21.22 -3.47
C ASP A 5 -25.88 -20.45 -3.30
N ILE A 6 -26.85 -20.70 -4.19
CA ILE A 6 -28.13 -19.99 -4.22
C ILE A 6 -28.86 -19.93 -2.86
N ALA A 7 -28.77 -20.99 -2.05
CA ALA A 7 -29.42 -21.07 -0.73
C ALA A 7 -28.88 -20.07 0.30
N GLN A 8 -27.65 -19.58 0.08
CA GLN A 8 -26.99 -18.59 0.93
C GLN A 8 -27.28 -17.15 0.49
N LEU A 9 -27.93 -16.95 -0.66
CA LEU A 9 -28.17 -15.62 -1.22
C LEU A 9 -29.46 -14.99 -0.68
N ALA A 10 -29.48 -13.66 -0.63
CA ALA A 10 -30.71 -12.90 -0.41
C ALA A 10 -31.43 -12.75 -1.76
N ILE A 11 -32.57 -13.42 -1.91
CA ILE A 11 -33.34 -13.48 -3.16
C ILE A 11 -34.75 -12.95 -2.90
N CYS A 12 -35.23 -12.09 -3.78
CA CYS A 12 -36.62 -11.67 -3.84
C CYS A 12 -37.22 -12.10 -5.19
N GLU A 13 -38.31 -12.87 -5.14
CA GLU A 13 -39.03 -13.31 -6.35
C GLU A 13 -40.15 -12.33 -6.69
N ILE A 14 -40.23 -11.93 -7.96
CA ILE A 14 -41.31 -11.10 -8.50
C ILE A 14 -42.12 -11.88 -9.53
N LYS A 15 -43.44 -11.66 -9.55
CA LYS A 15 -44.36 -12.31 -10.50
C LYS A 15 -44.44 -11.55 -11.83
N ASP A 16 -44.62 -10.24 -11.73
CA ASP A 16 -44.78 -9.36 -12.89
C ASP A 16 -43.53 -8.51 -13.15
N GLU A 17 -43.48 -7.86 -14.31
CA GLU A 17 -42.44 -6.89 -14.61
C GLU A 17 -42.56 -5.68 -13.66
N ALA A 18 -41.49 -5.41 -12.92
CA ALA A 18 -41.43 -4.32 -11.96
C ALA A 18 -40.18 -3.47 -12.21
N GLU A 19 -40.34 -2.14 -12.16
CA GLU A 19 -39.20 -1.21 -12.18
C GLU A 19 -38.70 -0.88 -10.77
N THR A 20 -39.56 -1.09 -9.77
CA THR A 20 -39.27 -0.79 -8.37
C THR A 20 -39.78 -1.89 -7.46
N ILE A 21 -39.27 -1.91 -6.23
CA ILE A 21 -39.74 -2.76 -5.14
C ILE A 21 -39.86 -1.93 -3.85
N SER A 22 -40.77 -2.29 -2.95
CA SER A 22 -40.93 -1.57 -1.68
C SER A 22 -39.78 -1.89 -0.71
N CYS A 23 -39.32 -0.91 0.06
CA CYS A 23 -38.40 -1.14 1.19
C CYS A 23 -38.92 -2.23 2.15
N ASP A 24 -40.23 -2.25 2.40
CA ASP A 24 -40.84 -3.15 3.37
C ASP A 24 -40.76 -4.63 2.92
N GLU A 25 -40.82 -4.88 1.61
CA GLU A 25 -40.68 -6.22 1.02
C GLU A 25 -39.26 -6.77 1.19
N LEU A 26 -38.25 -5.89 1.21
CA LEU A 26 -36.84 -6.27 1.37
C LEU A 26 -36.41 -6.36 2.84
N ARG A 27 -37.16 -5.76 3.76
CA ARG A 27 -36.77 -5.61 5.17
C ARG A 27 -36.47 -6.97 5.82
N GLN A 28 -37.34 -7.96 5.62
CA GLN A 28 -37.17 -9.30 6.20
C GLN A 28 -35.93 -10.00 5.63
N LEU A 29 -35.64 -9.84 4.33
CA LEU A 29 -34.45 -10.39 3.69
C LEU A 29 -33.15 -9.83 4.30
N TYR A 30 -33.12 -8.52 4.59
CA TYR A 30 -31.96 -7.92 5.25
C TYR A 30 -31.78 -8.41 6.70
N LEU A 31 -32.82 -8.91 7.37
CA LEU A 31 -32.72 -9.47 8.72
C LEU A 31 -32.27 -10.94 8.71
N GLU A 32 -32.82 -11.76 7.81
CA GLU A 32 -32.64 -13.22 7.81
C GLU A 32 -31.45 -13.70 6.98
N LYS A 33 -31.15 -13.01 5.86
CA LYS A 33 -30.09 -13.40 4.92
C LYS A 33 -28.94 -12.39 4.82
N THR A 34 -29.13 -11.17 5.34
CA THR A 34 -28.20 -10.01 5.35
C THR A 34 -27.05 -10.07 4.33
N SER A 35 -27.17 -9.30 3.25
CA SER A 35 -26.18 -9.26 2.16
C SER A 35 -26.06 -7.83 1.60
N GLU A 36 -24.88 -7.50 1.06
CA GLU A 36 -24.65 -6.28 0.26
C GLU A 36 -25.58 -6.20 -0.96
N ILE A 37 -25.95 -7.35 -1.53
CA ILE A 37 -26.79 -7.48 -2.71
C ILE A 37 -28.03 -8.33 -2.40
N ILE A 38 -29.20 -7.82 -2.78
CA ILE A 38 -30.41 -8.63 -2.95
C ILE A 38 -30.61 -8.88 -4.44
N TYR A 39 -30.78 -10.15 -4.80
CA TYR A 39 -31.03 -10.58 -6.18
C TYR A 39 -32.54 -10.65 -6.45
N ILE A 40 -32.96 -10.03 -7.55
CA ILE A 40 -34.35 -10.03 -8.00
C ILE A 40 -34.50 -11.11 -9.05
N ILE A 41 -35.40 -12.07 -8.81
CA ILE A 41 -35.65 -13.20 -9.70
C ILE A 41 -37.06 -13.08 -10.29
N LYS A 42 -37.17 -13.24 -11.62
CA LYS A 42 -38.44 -13.36 -12.34
C LYS A 42 -38.41 -14.65 -13.16
N ASN A 43 -39.39 -15.54 -12.95
CA ASN A 43 -39.46 -16.82 -13.66
C ASN A 43 -38.13 -17.61 -13.64
N LYS A 44 -37.50 -17.70 -12.46
CA LYS A 44 -36.16 -18.30 -12.22
C LYS A 44 -34.97 -17.55 -12.84
N GLN A 45 -35.19 -16.55 -13.68
CA GLN A 45 -34.13 -15.76 -14.28
C GLN A 45 -33.72 -14.59 -13.39
N LEU A 46 -32.42 -14.29 -13.37
CA LEU A 46 -31.89 -13.11 -12.69
C LEU A 46 -32.36 -11.84 -13.43
N TYR A 47 -33.32 -11.15 -12.84
CA TYR A 47 -33.98 -9.97 -13.41
C TYR A 47 -33.25 -8.67 -13.08
N GLY A 48 -32.69 -8.58 -11.88
CA GLY A 48 -32.11 -7.35 -11.36
C GLY A 48 -31.34 -7.55 -10.07
N ILE A 49 -30.66 -6.50 -9.62
CA ILE A 49 -30.03 -6.46 -8.31
C ILE A 49 -30.43 -5.18 -7.56
N ILE A 50 -30.35 -5.24 -6.24
CA ILE A 50 -30.47 -4.08 -5.37
C ILE A 50 -29.27 -4.08 -4.44
N CYS A 51 -28.51 -2.98 -4.50
CA CYS A 51 -27.36 -2.74 -3.63
C CYS A 51 -27.62 -1.50 -2.75
N LEU A 52 -26.67 -1.18 -1.88
CA LEU A 52 -26.71 0.01 -1.04
C LEU A 52 -26.99 1.30 -1.85
N LYS A 53 -26.38 1.45 -3.03
CA LYS A 53 -26.59 2.62 -3.88
C LYS A 53 -28.07 2.81 -4.22
N GLU A 54 -28.76 1.75 -4.65
CA GLU A 54 -30.17 1.79 -5.01
C GLU A 54 -31.06 2.10 -3.81
N VAL A 55 -30.78 1.50 -2.64
CA VAL A 55 -31.51 1.76 -1.39
C VAL A 55 -31.43 3.24 -1.00
N LEU A 56 -30.26 3.86 -1.13
CA LEU A 56 -30.05 5.26 -0.77
C LEU A 56 -30.65 6.27 -1.74
N HIS A 57 -30.82 5.88 -3.00
CA HIS A 57 -31.47 6.69 -4.03
C HIS A 57 -32.92 6.28 -4.26
N LYS A 58 -33.59 5.74 -3.24
CA LYS A 58 -35.01 5.40 -3.27
C LYS A 58 -35.87 6.63 -3.57
N ILE A 59 -37.07 6.38 -4.08
CA ILE A 59 -38.07 7.42 -4.33
C ILE A 59 -38.68 7.80 -2.97
N GLU A 60 -38.24 8.92 -2.41
CA GLU A 60 -38.47 9.31 -1.00
C GLU A 60 -39.94 9.23 -0.56
N TYR A 61 -40.87 9.72 -1.37
CA TYR A 61 -42.29 9.76 -1.02
C TYR A 61 -43.00 8.40 -1.05
N SER A 62 -42.50 7.44 -1.84
CA SER A 62 -43.16 6.13 -2.03
C SER A 62 -42.43 4.96 -1.37
N ARG A 63 -41.24 5.20 -0.79
CA ARG A 63 -40.34 4.14 -0.26
C ARG A 63 -40.07 3.01 -1.25
N GLN A 64 -40.04 3.37 -2.55
CA GLN A 64 -39.77 2.45 -3.64
C GLN A 64 -38.30 2.52 -4.04
N ILE A 65 -37.67 1.36 -4.18
CA ILE A 65 -36.27 1.20 -4.60
C ILE A 65 -36.25 0.77 -6.05
N LYS A 66 -35.47 1.47 -6.88
CA LYS A 66 -35.31 1.11 -8.30
C LYS A 66 -34.49 -0.19 -8.43
N ILE A 67 -35.00 -1.12 -9.24
CA ILE A 67 -34.28 -2.36 -9.56
C ILE A 67 -33.16 -2.04 -10.56
N ASN A 68 -31.91 -2.36 -10.21
CA ASN A 68 -30.78 -2.16 -11.10
C ASN A 68 -30.67 -3.32 -12.09
N LYS A 69 -30.87 -3.02 -13.37
CA LYS A 69 -30.76 -3.95 -14.50
C LYS A 69 -29.40 -3.88 -15.23
N SER A 70 -28.54 -2.95 -14.84
CA SER A 70 -27.21 -2.73 -15.42
C SER A 70 -26.11 -3.21 -14.46
N PHE A 71 -25.86 -4.51 -14.48
CA PHE A 71 -24.86 -5.16 -13.64
C PHE A 71 -24.08 -6.23 -14.41
N THR A 72 -22.97 -6.67 -13.83
CA THR A 72 -22.12 -7.70 -14.44
C THR A 72 -22.52 -9.07 -13.89
N VAL A 73 -22.69 -10.04 -14.79
CA VAL A 73 -22.93 -11.45 -14.46
C VAL A 73 -21.78 -12.31 -14.98
N LEU A 74 -21.58 -13.47 -14.36
CA LEU A 74 -20.72 -14.52 -14.86
C LEU A 74 -21.58 -15.72 -15.29
N VAL A 75 -21.37 -16.23 -16.50
CA VAL A 75 -22.05 -17.45 -16.95
C VAL A 75 -21.21 -18.66 -16.55
N GLY A 76 -21.77 -19.52 -15.69
CA GLY A 76 -21.13 -20.70 -15.12
C GLY A 76 -20.06 -20.39 -14.08
N HIS A 77 -19.64 -21.41 -13.32
CA HIS A 77 -18.56 -21.25 -12.34
C HIS A 77 -17.20 -21.25 -13.05
N ASN A 78 -16.58 -20.08 -13.14
CA ASN A 78 -15.20 -19.93 -13.62
C ASN A 78 -14.41 -18.98 -12.71
N ILE A 79 -13.50 -19.58 -11.93
CA ILE A 79 -12.66 -18.91 -10.93
C ILE A 79 -11.83 -17.79 -11.58
N VAL A 80 -11.17 -18.08 -12.70
CA VAL A 80 -10.25 -17.12 -13.32
C VAL A 80 -11.00 -15.94 -13.94
N LYS A 81 -12.14 -16.21 -14.60
CA LYS A 81 -12.99 -15.14 -15.11
C LYS A 81 -13.52 -14.27 -13.97
N ALA A 82 -13.92 -14.86 -12.85
CA ALA A 82 -14.34 -14.11 -11.66
C ALA A 82 -13.22 -13.18 -11.17
N TYR A 83 -12.01 -13.69 -10.95
CA TYR A 83 -10.85 -12.88 -10.55
C TYR A 83 -10.52 -11.77 -11.54
N ARG A 84 -10.57 -12.04 -12.86
CA ARG A 84 -10.33 -11.02 -13.89
C ARG A 84 -11.39 -9.92 -13.88
N ILE A 85 -12.66 -10.29 -13.75
CA ILE A 85 -13.76 -9.32 -13.64
C ILE A 85 -13.54 -8.47 -12.39
N PHE A 86 -13.17 -9.10 -11.28
CA PHE A 86 -12.86 -8.43 -10.04
C PHE A 86 -11.65 -7.50 -10.13
N ALA A 87 -10.58 -7.87 -10.83
CA ALA A 87 -9.44 -6.99 -11.04
C ALA A 87 -9.78 -5.81 -11.98
N ALA A 88 -10.59 -6.06 -13.02
CA ALA A 88 -10.93 -5.06 -14.03
C ALA A 88 -12.08 -4.13 -13.61
N LYS A 89 -12.97 -4.58 -12.72
CA LYS A 89 -14.15 -3.84 -12.28
C LYS A 89 -14.09 -3.60 -10.77
N GLY A 90 -14.42 -2.39 -10.34
CA GLY A 90 -14.52 -2.02 -8.92
C GLY A 90 -15.63 -2.71 -8.13
N ILE A 91 -16.20 -3.81 -8.63
CA ILE A 91 -17.26 -4.58 -7.97
C ILE A 91 -16.70 -5.50 -6.89
N LYS A 92 -17.54 -5.83 -5.90
CA LYS A 92 -17.19 -6.67 -4.74
C LYS A 92 -17.88 -8.03 -4.74
N LYS A 93 -19.01 -8.14 -5.42
CA LYS A 93 -19.73 -9.39 -5.67
C LYS A 93 -20.03 -9.57 -7.15
N LEU A 94 -20.13 -10.82 -7.57
CA LEU A 94 -20.36 -11.22 -8.95
C LEU A 94 -21.40 -12.35 -8.99
N PRO A 95 -22.66 -12.07 -9.39
CA PRO A 95 -23.65 -13.12 -9.59
C PRO A 95 -23.20 -14.11 -10.68
N VAL A 96 -23.49 -15.38 -10.43
CA VAL A 96 -23.24 -16.49 -11.35
C VAL A 96 -24.57 -17.01 -11.86
N VAL A 97 -24.73 -17.09 -13.18
CA VAL A 97 -25.92 -17.60 -13.86
C VAL A 97 -25.60 -18.81 -14.73
N ASN A 98 -26.58 -19.67 -14.98
CA ASN A 98 -26.45 -20.72 -16.00
C ASN A 98 -26.64 -20.15 -17.42
N LYS A 99 -26.57 -21.02 -18.44
CA LYS A 99 -26.75 -20.62 -19.86
C LYS A 99 -28.14 -20.05 -20.17
N MET A 100 -29.14 -20.34 -19.33
CA MET A 100 -30.51 -19.84 -19.46
C MET A 100 -30.75 -18.53 -18.69
N GLY A 101 -29.72 -18.00 -18.01
CA GLY A 101 -29.82 -16.77 -17.21
C GLY A 101 -30.38 -16.99 -15.79
N GLU A 102 -30.54 -18.23 -15.34
CA GLU A 102 -30.98 -18.53 -13.98
C GLU A 102 -29.83 -18.36 -13.00
N LEU A 103 -30.08 -17.68 -11.87
CA LEU A 103 -29.09 -17.48 -10.80
C LEU A 103 -28.76 -18.82 -10.16
N ILE A 104 -27.46 -19.16 -10.10
CA ILE A 104 -26.98 -20.42 -9.48
C ILE A 104 -26.06 -20.17 -8.29
N GLY A 105 -25.53 -18.96 -8.13
CA GLY A 105 -24.67 -18.60 -7.00
C GLY A 105 -24.06 -17.20 -7.13
N GLU A 106 -23.09 -16.89 -6.29
CA GLU A 106 -22.26 -15.68 -6.40
C GLU A 106 -20.79 -15.99 -6.10
N TYR A 107 -19.89 -15.13 -6.59
CA TYR A 107 -18.56 -14.96 -6.00
C TYR A 107 -18.51 -13.66 -5.21
N SER A 108 -17.82 -13.68 -4.07
CA SER A 108 -17.57 -12.52 -3.21
C SER A 108 -16.07 -12.27 -3.03
N LYS A 109 -15.64 -11.01 -3.11
CA LYS A 109 -14.27 -10.59 -2.74
C LYS A 109 -14.05 -10.54 -1.22
N TRP A 110 -15.11 -10.54 -0.43
CA TRP A 110 -15.04 -10.41 1.02
C TRP A 110 -14.63 -11.73 1.67
N ASP A 111 -13.32 -12.03 1.61
CA ASP A 111 -12.73 -13.17 2.31
C ASP A 111 -12.04 -12.68 3.57
N ASP A 112 -12.85 -12.30 4.55
CA ASP A 112 -12.37 -11.71 5.80
C ASP A 112 -11.90 -12.77 6.80
N LEU A 113 -12.45 -13.99 6.70
CA LEU A 113 -12.19 -15.07 7.65
C LEU A 113 -10.73 -15.49 7.71
N LEU A 114 -10.09 -15.64 6.54
CA LEU A 114 -8.72 -16.13 6.49
C LEU A 114 -7.77 -15.14 7.18
N PHE A 115 -7.93 -13.84 6.89
CA PHE A 115 -7.20 -12.78 7.57
C PHE A 115 -7.46 -12.77 9.08
N ILE A 116 -8.73 -12.85 9.50
CA ILE A 116 -9.13 -12.84 10.91
C ILE A 116 -8.52 -14.04 11.64
N LYS A 117 -8.67 -15.27 11.11
CA LYS A 117 -8.14 -16.49 11.71
C LYS A 117 -6.62 -16.40 11.90
N ARG A 118 -5.90 -15.86 10.92
CA ARG A 118 -4.45 -15.73 10.95
C ARG A 118 -3.96 -14.69 11.96
N ASN A 119 -4.69 -13.58 12.15
CA ASN A 119 -4.17 -12.41 12.87
C ASN A 119 -4.84 -12.09 14.22
N GLN A 120 -6.09 -12.51 14.46
CA GLN A 120 -6.92 -11.98 15.56
C GLN A 120 -6.27 -12.08 16.95
N ARG A 121 -5.74 -13.25 17.33
CA ARG A 121 -5.21 -13.49 18.68
C ARG A 121 -4.03 -12.57 18.99
N MET A 122 -3.11 -12.46 18.04
CA MET A 122 -1.92 -11.65 18.19
C MET A 122 -2.28 -10.17 18.27
N LEU A 123 -3.20 -9.70 17.44
CA LEU A 123 -3.56 -8.29 17.36
C LEU A 123 -4.37 -7.81 18.57
N MET A 124 -5.37 -8.59 18.99
CA MET A 124 -6.26 -8.23 20.11
C MET A 124 -5.57 -8.24 21.47
N ASN A 125 -4.43 -8.93 21.60
CA ASN A 125 -3.65 -8.95 22.84
C ASN A 125 -2.68 -7.75 22.96
N GLY A 126 -2.58 -6.89 21.94
CA GLY A 126 -1.75 -5.68 21.97
C GLY A 126 -2.46 -4.44 22.51
N GLU A 127 -1.69 -3.46 22.96
CA GLU A 127 -2.17 -2.17 23.52
C GLU A 127 -3.03 -1.34 22.55
N GLY A 128 -2.82 -1.51 21.24
CA GLY A 128 -3.61 -0.85 20.20
C GLY A 128 -5.10 -1.21 20.25
N SER A 129 -5.47 -2.37 20.78
CA SER A 129 -6.87 -2.77 20.96
C SER A 129 -7.59 -1.87 21.98
N LYS A 130 -6.98 -1.66 23.14
CA LYS A 130 -7.47 -0.74 24.18
C LYS A 130 -7.52 0.68 23.66
N LYS A 131 -6.42 1.16 23.08
CA LYS A 131 -6.31 2.53 22.54
C LYS A 131 -7.40 2.87 21.52
N ILE A 132 -7.82 1.89 20.70
CA ILE A 132 -8.87 2.11 19.70
C ILE A 132 -10.27 2.03 20.33
N LEU A 133 -10.50 1.04 21.20
CA LEU A 133 -11.84 0.72 21.68
C LEU A 133 -12.25 1.55 22.90
N GLU A 134 -11.30 1.99 23.75
CA GLU A 134 -11.57 2.87 24.91
C GLU A 134 -11.96 4.30 24.52
N LEU A 135 -11.85 4.67 23.23
CA LEU A 135 -12.38 5.94 22.71
C LEU A 135 -13.92 5.99 22.72
N TYR A 136 -14.57 4.84 22.86
CA TYR A 136 -16.01 4.70 22.80
C TYR A 136 -16.56 4.30 24.18
N ASP A 137 -17.68 4.90 24.55
CA ASP A 137 -18.36 4.61 25.83
C ASP A 137 -18.91 3.18 25.83
N THR A 138 -19.36 2.71 24.67
CA THR A 138 -19.94 1.37 24.49
C THR A 138 -19.40 0.69 23.23
N ILE A 139 -19.08 -0.60 23.35
CA ILE A 139 -18.78 -1.48 22.22
C ILE A 139 -19.96 -2.39 21.96
N TYR A 140 -20.62 -2.23 20.82
CA TYR A 140 -21.69 -3.11 20.37
C TYR A 140 -21.15 -4.14 19.39
N VAL A 141 -21.41 -5.41 19.65
CA VAL A 141 -21.19 -6.50 18.67
C VAL A 141 -22.52 -6.83 18.02
N VAL A 142 -22.62 -6.58 16.72
CA VAL A 142 -23.88 -6.77 15.99
C VAL A 142 -24.08 -8.25 15.71
N LYS A 143 -25.23 -8.79 16.13
CA LYS A 143 -25.58 -10.20 15.94
C LYS A 143 -25.76 -10.51 14.44
N PRO A 144 -24.93 -11.41 13.86
CA PRO A 144 -25.05 -11.75 12.45
C PRO A 144 -26.13 -12.81 12.22
N ILE A 145 -26.38 -13.12 10.95
CA ILE A 145 -27.25 -14.24 10.56
C ILE A 145 -26.68 -15.59 11.00
N GLU A 146 -27.51 -16.64 10.97
CA GLU A 146 -27.19 -17.96 11.55
C GLU A 146 -25.95 -18.64 10.95
N ASN A 147 -25.75 -18.54 9.64
CA ASN A 147 -24.60 -19.19 8.99
C ASN A 147 -23.24 -18.52 9.30
N LYS A 148 -23.23 -17.38 10.00
CA LYS A 148 -22.03 -16.64 10.43
C LYS A 148 -21.74 -16.75 11.94
N GLN A 149 -22.45 -17.61 12.66
CA GLN A 149 -22.27 -17.77 14.11
C GLN A 149 -20.84 -18.20 14.51
N SER A 150 -20.14 -18.93 13.64
CA SER A 150 -18.74 -19.30 13.89
C SER A 150 -17.81 -18.08 13.92
N PHE A 151 -17.99 -17.09 13.04
CA PHE A 151 -17.23 -15.83 13.03
C PHE A 151 -17.57 -14.99 14.25
N PHE A 152 -18.86 -14.94 14.59
CA PHE A 152 -19.34 -14.25 15.78
C PHE A 152 -18.68 -14.82 17.05
N GLY A 153 -18.66 -16.14 17.20
CA GLY A 153 -17.99 -16.81 18.32
C GLY A 153 -16.50 -16.49 18.42
N LEU A 154 -15.79 -16.39 17.28
CA LEU A 154 -14.38 -15.98 17.26
C LEU A 154 -14.18 -14.55 17.78
N LEU A 155 -14.98 -13.60 17.28
CA LEU A 155 -14.94 -12.20 17.74
C LEU A 155 -15.24 -12.09 19.23
N ILE A 156 -16.32 -12.71 19.69
CA ILE A 156 -16.73 -12.70 21.10
C ILE A 156 -15.63 -13.27 22.00
N LYS A 157 -15.08 -14.43 21.63
CA LYS A 157 -13.99 -15.04 22.38
C LYS A 157 -12.79 -14.10 22.49
N CYS A 158 -12.39 -13.45 21.38
CA CYS A 158 -11.28 -12.51 21.41
C CYS A 158 -11.56 -11.28 22.28
N LEU A 159 -12.77 -10.73 22.27
CA LEU A 159 -13.11 -9.59 23.17
C LEU A 159 -13.04 -10.01 24.64
N ILE A 160 -13.52 -11.21 24.98
CA ILE A 160 -13.45 -11.77 26.33
C ILE A 160 -11.98 -11.98 26.75
N ASP A 161 -11.18 -12.64 25.92
CA ASP A 161 -9.77 -12.93 26.19
C ASP A 161 -8.96 -11.63 26.39
N SER A 162 -9.35 -10.54 25.71
CA SER A 162 -8.75 -9.20 25.84
C SER A 162 -9.33 -8.34 26.96
N GLY A 163 -10.34 -8.82 27.70
CA GLY A 163 -10.98 -8.06 28.78
C GLY A 163 -11.80 -6.85 28.33
N ILE A 164 -12.20 -6.81 27.05
CA ILE A 164 -12.99 -5.71 26.49
C ILE A 164 -14.47 -5.93 26.80
N LYS A 165 -15.11 -4.96 27.44
CA LYS A 165 -16.56 -5.00 27.68
C LYS A 165 -17.30 -4.70 26.38
N TYR A 166 -18.37 -5.46 26.13
CA TYR A 166 -19.21 -5.29 24.96
C TYR A 166 -20.66 -5.65 25.27
N GLU A 167 -21.57 -5.19 24.42
CA GLU A 167 -22.98 -5.56 24.41
C GLU A 167 -23.36 -6.17 23.06
N ILE A 168 -24.22 -7.19 23.07
CA ILE A 168 -24.75 -7.79 21.84
C ILE A 168 -25.96 -6.99 21.39
N LEU A 169 -25.96 -6.55 20.13
CA LEU A 169 -27.03 -5.74 19.57
C LEU A 169 -27.66 -6.42 18.36
N HIS A 170 -29.00 -6.40 18.29
CA HIS A 170 -29.73 -6.80 17.09
C HIS A 170 -29.74 -5.64 16.08
N LYS A 171 -29.69 -5.98 14.79
CA LYS A 171 -29.59 -5.00 13.69
C LYS A 171 -30.63 -3.88 13.76
N GLU A 172 -31.87 -4.22 14.11
CA GLU A 172 -32.99 -3.27 14.21
C GLU A 172 -32.82 -2.23 15.32
N GLN A 173 -32.02 -2.54 16.34
CA GLN A 173 -31.79 -1.66 17.47
C GLN A 173 -30.73 -0.59 17.17
N ILE A 174 -29.96 -0.74 16.08
CA ILE A 174 -28.86 0.17 15.74
C ILE A 174 -29.35 1.61 15.54
N VAL A 175 -30.50 1.81 14.90
CA VAL A 175 -31.07 3.16 14.65
C VAL A 175 -31.24 3.94 15.96
N ASN A 176 -31.59 3.26 17.05
CA ASN A 176 -31.80 3.88 18.36
C ASN A 176 -30.49 4.18 19.10
N LYS A 177 -29.37 3.59 18.65
CA LYS A 177 -28.07 3.62 19.31
C LYS A 177 -27.00 4.40 18.53
N ILE A 178 -27.25 4.66 17.25
CA ILE A 178 -26.25 5.23 16.34
C ILE A 178 -25.78 6.65 16.70
N LEU A 179 -26.55 7.37 17.52
CA LEU A 179 -26.17 8.70 18.02
C LEU A 179 -25.26 8.66 19.27
N GLU A 180 -25.07 7.49 19.87
CA GLU A 180 -24.18 7.30 21.02
C GLU A 180 -22.70 7.35 20.60
N ASN A 181 -21.81 7.66 21.55
CA ASN A 181 -20.37 7.46 21.37
C ASN A 181 -20.04 5.96 21.46
N ALA A 182 -20.32 5.21 20.40
CA ALA A 182 -20.22 3.75 20.42
C ALA A 182 -19.54 3.16 19.18
N CYS A 183 -18.85 2.03 19.34
CA CYS A 183 -18.29 1.25 18.23
C CYS A 183 -19.14 0.01 17.96
N PHE A 184 -19.67 -0.10 16.74
CA PHE A 184 -20.47 -1.21 16.25
C PHE A 184 -19.58 -2.13 15.40
N ILE A 185 -19.32 -3.33 15.89
CA ILE A 185 -18.47 -4.32 15.25
C ILE A 185 -19.34 -5.36 14.55
N PHE A 186 -19.17 -5.46 13.23
CA PHE A 186 -19.76 -6.48 12.36
C PHE A 186 -18.74 -7.57 12.05
N VAL A 187 -19.19 -8.81 11.85
CA VAL A 187 -18.26 -9.93 11.55
C VAL A 187 -17.62 -9.83 10.16
N ASP A 188 -18.31 -9.23 9.18
CA ASP A 188 -17.83 -9.01 7.81
C ASP A 188 -18.56 -7.84 7.11
N GLU A 189 -18.13 -7.50 5.90
CA GLU A 189 -18.72 -6.39 5.12
C GLU A 189 -20.16 -6.65 4.65
N ASP A 190 -20.56 -7.92 4.47
CA ASP A 190 -21.95 -8.25 4.10
C ASP A 190 -22.93 -7.91 5.21
N GLU A 191 -22.57 -8.26 6.45
CA GLU A 191 -23.35 -7.91 7.63
C GLU A 191 -23.45 -6.40 7.82
N LYS A 192 -22.33 -5.70 7.64
CA LYS A 192 -22.29 -4.24 7.75
C LYS A 192 -23.14 -3.57 6.67
N ILE A 193 -22.88 -3.84 5.39
CA ILE A 193 -23.55 -3.17 4.27
C ILE A 193 -25.03 -3.57 4.20
N GLY A 194 -25.36 -4.85 4.43
CA GLY A 194 -26.74 -5.29 4.50
C GLY A 194 -27.51 -4.62 5.64
N THR A 195 -26.84 -4.34 6.75
CA THR A 195 -27.43 -3.55 7.86
C THR A 195 -27.56 -2.07 7.50
N GLU A 196 -26.58 -1.46 6.81
CA GLU A 196 -26.69 -0.10 6.26
C GLU A 196 -27.90 0.03 5.32
N CYS A 197 -28.15 -0.99 4.49
CA CYS A 197 -29.36 -1.07 3.67
C CYS A 197 -30.64 -1.18 4.51
N LEU A 198 -30.65 -2.04 5.55
CA LEU A 198 -31.81 -2.22 6.44
C LEU A 198 -32.24 -0.93 7.13
N ILE A 199 -31.27 -0.15 7.60
CA ILE A 199 -31.52 1.12 8.30
C ILE A 199 -31.60 2.30 7.34
N GLU A 200 -31.33 2.08 6.04
CA GLU A 200 -31.40 3.06 4.96
C GLU A 200 -30.42 4.24 5.15
N ILE A 201 -29.22 3.98 5.70
CA ILE A 201 -28.19 5.00 5.94
C ILE A 201 -26.86 4.55 5.31
N ASN A 202 -26.24 5.43 4.51
CA ASN A 202 -24.88 5.20 4.02
C ASN A 202 -23.87 5.68 5.05
N LEU A 203 -23.44 4.79 5.92
CA LEU A 203 -22.51 5.16 6.99
C LEU A 203 -21.05 5.03 6.55
N SER A 204 -20.78 4.25 5.50
CA SER A 204 -19.48 4.16 4.84
C SER A 204 -18.96 5.51 4.33
N LEU A 205 -19.87 6.45 4.03
CA LEU A 205 -19.52 7.83 3.73
C LEU A 205 -18.86 8.51 4.93
N TYR A 206 -19.27 8.29 6.17
CA TYR A 206 -18.63 8.91 7.35
C TYR A 206 -17.23 8.35 7.64
N ASP A 207 -17.01 7.08 7.35
CA ASP A 207 -15.71 6.42 7.48
C ASP A 207 -14.69 6.91 6.44
N LYS A 208 -15.15 7.25 5.24
CA LYS A 208 -14.35 7.85 4.16
C LYS A 208 -14.32 9.39 4.18
N GLN A 209 -15.34 10.04 4.73
CA GLN A 209 -15.47 11.50 4.83
C GLN A 209 -14.51 12.10 5.85
N LYS A 210 -13.98 11.32 6.81
CA LYS A 210 -12.75 11.72 7.53
C LYS A 210 -11.50 11.78 6.65
N HIS A 211 -11.58 11.43 5.36
CA HIS A 211 -10.45 11.42 4.43
C HIS A 211 -10.66 12.19 3.13
N TYR A 212 -11.88 12.52 2.70
CA TYR A 212 -12.13 13.33 1.50
C TYR A 212 -13.51 13.99 1.58
N LEU A 213 -13.57 15.32 1.65
CA LEU A 213 -14.76 16.06 1.25
C LEU A 213 -14.84 16.15 -0.26
N ASP A 214 -16.02 15.81 -0.79
CA ASP A 214 -16.52 16.40 -2.03
C ASP A 214 -17.87 17.07 -1.72
N ASN A 215 -18.10 18.21 -2.35
CA ASN A 215 -18.86 19.38 -1.89
C ASN A 215 -20.40 19.24 -1.92
N LYS A 216 -21.00 18.06 -1.71
CA LYS A 216 -22.46 17.87 -1.91
C LYS A 216 -23.34 17.54 -0.70
N ASN A 217 -22.80 17.24 0.49
CA ASN A 217 -23.65 16.96 1.67
C ASN A 217 -23.41 17.96 2.81
N LYS A 218 -23.95 19.17 2.63
CA LYS A 218 -23.97 20.29 3.60
C LYS A 218 -24.87 20.06 4.85
N LEU A 219 -25.09 18.83 5.30
CA LEU A 219 -26.04 18.53 6.39
C LEU A 219 -25.47 17.80 7.60
N VAL A 220 -24.17 17.54 7.68
CA VAL A 220 -23.63 16.77 8.82
C VAL A 220 -22.66 17.60 9.65
N ASN A 221 -23.25 18.15 10.71
CA ASN A 221 -22.61 18.82 11.82
C ASN A 221 -21.68 17.84 12.58
N MET A 222 -20.63 18.38 13.21
CA MET A 222 -19.58 17.72 14.01
C MET A 222 -20.08 17.00 15.30
N LYS A 223 -21.14 16.18 15.22
CA LYS A 223 -21.83 15.60 16.39
C LYS A 223 -21.93 14.06 16.42
N TYR A 224 -21.48 13.36 15.39
CA TYR A 224 -21.52 11.89 15.38
C TYR A 224 -20.18 11.32 15.89
N HIS A 225 -20.21 10.64 17.04
CA HIS A 225 -19.06 9.93 17.62
C HIS A 225 -19.08 8.41 17.38
N SER A 226 -20.15 7.87 16.78
CA SER A 226 -20.28 6.43 16.53
C SER A 226 -19.42 5.92 15.39
N LYS A 227 -18.98 4.66 15.49
CA LYS A 227 -18.15 3.99 14.49
C LYS A 227 -18.75 2.66 14.08
N LEU A 228 -19.03 2.47 12.79
CA LEU A 228 -19.37 1.16 12.25
C LEU A 228 -18.14 0.54 11.60
N THR A 229 -17.75 -0.65 12.03
CA THR A 229 -16.56 -1.31 11.51
C THR A 229 -16.75 -2.81 11.39
N THR A 230 -16.05 -3.41 10.43
CA THR A 230 -15.94 -4.87 10.35
C THR A 230 -14.82 -5.35 11.24
N TYR A 231 -14.89 -6.59 11.70
CA TYR A 231 -13.87 -7.13 12.58
C TYR A 231 -12.48 -7.11 11.93
N LYS A 232 -12.39 -7.46 10.65
CA LYS A 232 -11.15 -7.31 9.86
C LYS A 232 -10.64 -5.87 9.84
N SER A 233 -11.50 -4.90 9.55
CA SER A 233 -11.11 -3.48 9.51
C SER A 233 -10.61 -2.98 10.86
N LEU A 234 -11.26 -3.41 11.95
CA LEU A 234 -10.81 -3.15 13.31
C LEU A 234 -9.43 -3.76 13.58
N LEU A 235 -9.22 -5.04 13.24
CA LEU A 235 -7.94 -5.71 13.40
C LEU A 235 -6.82 -5.01 12.61
N ILE A 236 -7.08 -4.56 11.37
CA ILE A 236 -6.10 -3.81 10.57
C ILE A 236 -5.70 -2.50 11.29
N LYS A 237 -6.66 -1.77 11.87
CA LYS A 237 -6.35 -0.56 12.64
C LYS A 237 -5.56 -0.87 13.91
N ILE A 238 -5.95 -1.91 14.64
CA ILE A 238 -5.24 -2.38 15.83
C ILE A 238 -3.80 -2.77 15.48
N MET A 239 -3.59 -3.44 14.34
CA MET A 239 -2.26 -3.77 13.84
C MET A 239 -1.40 -2.52 13.65
N GLN A 240 -1.93 -1.49 13.01
CA GLN A 240 -1.22 -0.24 12.78
C GLN A 240 -0.91 0.50 14.09
N GLU A 241 -1.86 0.57 15.02
CA GLU A 241 -1.63 1.19 16.33
C GLU A 241 -0.62 0.40 17.18
N ASN A 242 -0.68 -0.93 17.17
CA ASN A 242 0.30 -1.79 17.84
C ASN A 242 1.70 -1.56 17.29
N GLU A 243 1.85 -1.48 15.97
CA GLU A 243 3.13 -1.21 15.32
C GLU A 243 3.71 0.14 15.76
N LEU A 244 2.91 1.22 15.69
CA LEU A 244 3.34 2.55 16.13
C LEU A 244 3.67 2.59 17.62
N TYR A 245 2.85 1.96 18.47
CA TYR A 245 3.07 1.87 19.91
C TYR A 245 4.39 1.17 20.23
N ASN A 246 4.64 0.01 19.62
CA ASN A 246 5.88 -0.75 19.82
C ASN A 246 7.12 0.04 19.41
N MET A 247 7.01 0.86 18.36
CA MET A 247 8.07 1.75 17.89
C MET A 247 8.17 3.06 18.69
N LYS A 248 7.30 3.27 19.70
CA LYS A 248 7.19 4.49 20.49
C LYS A 248 6.92 5.74 19.65
N ILE A 249 6.17 5.56 18.57
CA ILE A 249 5.70 6.64 17.72
C ILE A 249 4.36 7.14 18.28
N ILE A 250 4.36 8.39 18.74
CA ILE A 250 3.15 9.09 19.18
C ILE A 250 2.64 9.93 18.01
N LYS A 251 1.38 9.74 17.63
CA LYS A 251 0.71 10.53 16.58
C LYS A 251 -0.46 11.33 17.15
N PRO A 252 -0.79 12.49 16.56
CA PRO A 252 -2.06 13.17 16.81
C PRO A 252 -3.27 12.26 16.56
N GLU A 253 -4.36 12.47 17.29
CA GLU A 253 -5.57 11.62 17.22
C GLU A 253 -6.26 11.63 15.85
N PHE A 254 -6.17 12.75 15.12
CA PHE A 254 -6.79 12.91 13.80
C PHE A 254 -6.04 12.17 12.68
N ILE A 255 -4.78 11.77 12.90
CA ILE A 255 -3.98 11.02 11.93
C ILE A 255 -4.22 9.53 12.14
N TYR A 256 -4.48 8.78 11.07
CA TYR A 256 -4.61 7.33 11.13
C TYR A 256 -3.25 6.62 11.04
N GLY A 257 -3.14 5.43 11.63
CA GLY A 257 -1.86 4.71 11.68
C GLY A 257 -1.26 4.42 10.31
N ASN A 258 -2.09 4.09 9.30
CA ASN A 258 -1.65 3.90 7.92
C ASN A 258 -1.17 5.17 7.22
N GLN A 259 -1.47 6.35 7.74
CA GLN A 259 -0.98 7.61 7.18
C GLN A 259 0.39 7.98 7.72
N VAL A 260 0.88 7.37 8.80
CA VAL A 260 2.19 7.71 9.33
C VAL A 260 3.28 7.10 8.44
N ASP A 261 4.26 7.91 8.02
CA ASP A 261 5.54 7.40 7.51
C ASP A 261 6.41 7.04 8.72
N ASP A 262 6.27 5.80 9.17
CA ASP A 262 6.92 5.31 10.38
C ASP A 262 8.43 5.20 10.25
N LEU A 263 8.93 4.75 9.10
CA LEU A 263 10.36 4.60 8.85
C LEU A 263 11.08 5.95 8.89
N ALA A 264 10.59 6.93 8.13
CA ALA A 264 11.17 8.28 8.14
C ALA A 264 11.04 8.92 9.52
N SER A 265 9.88 8.76 10.18
CA SER A 265 9.65 9.28 11.52
C SER A 265 10.67 8.77 12.53
N ILE A 266 11.05 7.49 12.48
CA ILE A 266 12.04 6.91 13.40
C ILE A 266 13.44 7.46 13.13
N PHE A 267 13.88 7.48 11.87
CA PHE A 267 15.21 7.98 11.52
C PHE A 267 15.41 9.43 11.93
N PHE A 268 14.48 10.30 11.52
CA PHE A 268 14.60 11.72 11.78
C PHE A 268 14.35 12.05 13.26
N SER A 269 13.49 11.31 13.97
CA SER A 269 13.40 11.44 15.43
C SER A 269 14.72 11.13 16.12
N GLU A 270 15.47 10.14 15.64
CA GLU A 270 16.79 9.82 16.20
C GLU A 270 17.82 10.92 15.86
N LEU A 271 17.84 11.44 14.64
CA LEU A 271 18.69 12.59 14.27
C LEU A 271 18.39 13.83 15.12
N VAL A 272 17.10 14.17 15.31
CA VAL A 272 16.66 15.30 16.15
C VAL A 272 17.12 15.15 17.59
N LYS A 273 17.01 13.95 18.18
CA LYS A 273 17.54 13.67 19.54
C LYS A 273 19.04 13.91 19.66
N LYS A 274 19.79 13.76 18.56
CA LYS A 274 21.24 14.01 18.53
C LYS A 274 21.61 15.45 18.18
N GLY A 275 20.62 16.30 17.90
CA GLY A 275 20.78 17.73 17.67
C GLY A 275 20.77 18.18 16.21
N VAL A 276 20.61 17.26 15.25
CA VAL A 276 20.45 17.59 13.82
C VAL A 276 19.05 18.13 13.59
N LYS A 277 18.89 19.17 12.77
CA LYS A 277 17.56 19.71 12.46
C LYS A 277 16.93 18.92 11.32
N CYS A 278 15.68 18.51 11.48
CA CYS A 278 14.94 17.79 10.46
C CYS A 278 13.60 18.48 10.19
N PHE A 279 13.21 18.54 8.92
CA PHE A 279 11.93 19.05 8.45
C PHE A 279 11.33 18.07 7.46
N CYS A 280 10.02 17.97 7.46
CA CYS A 280 9.30 17.20 6.47
C CYS A 280 8.43 18.12 5.61
N LEU A 281 8.43 17.87 4.31
CA LEU A 281 7.58 18.56 3.36
C LEU A 281 6.34 17.69 3.13
N ILE A 282 5.14 18.27 3.16
CA ILE A 282 3.88 17.54 2.90
C ILE A 282 3.10 18.24 1.80
N SER A 283 2.30 17.49 1.05
CA SER A 283 1.44 18.09 0.02
C SER A 283 0.40 19.02 0.65
N GLU A 284 -0.35 18.51 1.63
CA GLU A 284 -1.49 19.21 2.25
C GLU A 284 -1.41 19.12 3.77
N ASN A 285 -1.77 20.21 4.45
CA ASN A 285 -1.92 20.18 5.90
C ASN A 285 -3.25 19.50 6.25
N LEU A 286 -3.21 18.32 6.87
CA LEU A 286 -4.41 17.53 7.23
C LEU A 286 -5.07 17.99 8.53
N GLU A 287 -4.74 19.18 9.05
CA GLU A 287 -5.34 19.75 10.26
C GLU A 287 -6.82 20.10 10.06
N GLY A 288 -7.70 19.09 10.13
CA GLY A 288 -9.12 19.20 10.51
C GLY A 288 -10.04 20.08 9.65
N THR A 289 -9.53 20.82 8.67
CA THR A 289 -10.33 21.66 7.78
C THR A 289 -10.51 20.93 6.47
N ASP A 290 -11.60 20.22 6.44
CA ASP A 290 -12.16 19.49 5.31
C ASP A 290 -12.44 20.37 4.06
N LYS A 291 -12.33 21.70 4.16
CA LYS A 291 -12.60 22.64 3.07
C LYS A 291 -11.30 23.12 2.40
N LEU A 292 -11.14 22.83 1.11
CA LEU A 292 -10.10 23.42 0.27
C LEU A 292 -10.24 24.95 0.25
N SER A 293 -9.11 25.65 0.17
CA SER A 293 -9.15 27.11 -0.01
C SER A 293 -9.67 27.45 -1.41
N GLU A 294 -10.23 28.66 -1.55
CA GLU A 294 -10.69 29.17 -2.86
C GLU A 294 -9.55 29.17 -3.90
N TYR A 295 -8.32 29.41 -3.44
CA TYR A 295 -7.14 29.30 -4.28
C TYR A 295 -6.90 27.87 -4.77
N THR A 296 -6.91 26.88 -3.87
CA THR A 296 -6.67 25.47 -4.25
C THR A 296 -7.79 24.93 -5.14
N GLU A 297 -9.05 25.26 -4.86
CA GLU A 297 -10.18 24.89 -5.72
C GLU A 297 -9.98 25.44 -7.14
N LYS A 298 -9.74 26.75 -7.27
CA LYS A 298 -9.51 27.40 -8.56
C LYS A 298 -8.28 26.83 -9.28
N PHE A 299 -7.18 26.64 -8.57
CA PHE A 299 -5.94 26.08 -9.11
C PHE A 299 -6.15 24.68 -9.71
N ASN A 300 -6.85 23.80 -8.98
CA ASN A 300 -7.16 22.45 -9.44
C ASN A 300 -8.13 22.46 -10.63
N GLU A 301 -9.11 23.36 -10.67
CA GLU A 301 -10.00 23.53 -11.82
C GLU A 301 -9.24 23.97 -13.09
N GLU A 302 -8.35 24.97 -12.97
CA GLU A 302 -7.54 25.45 -14.08
C GLU A 302 -6.64 24.35 -14.66
N ILE A 303 -5.99 23.55 -13.80
CA ILE A 303 -5.20 22.39 -14.21
C ILE A 303 -6.08 21.38 -14.93
N LYS A 304 -7.24 21.04 -14.36
CA LYS A 304 -8.15 20.04 -14.92
C LYS A 304 -8.63 20.45 -16.31
N GLU A 305 -8.98 21.73 -16.52
CA GLU A 305 -9.36 22.25 -17.83
C GLU A 305 -8.19 22.22 -18.83
N ARG A 306 -6.99 22.59 -18.39
CA ARG A 306 -5.78 22.50 -19.24
C ARG A 306 -5.50 21.05 -19.66
N LEU A 307 -5.55 20.10 -18.73
CA LEU A 307 -5.26 18.68 -18.98
C LEU A 307 -6.34 17.99 -19.84
N LYS A 308 -7.60 18.48 -19.81
CA LYS A 308 -8.63 18.03 -20.76
C LYS A 308 -8.26 18.39 -22.21
N LYS A 309 -7.70 19.59 -22.42
CA LYS A 309 -7.31 20.08 -23.74
C LYS A 309 -5.97 19.52 -24.20
N TYR A 310 -5.03 19.40 -23.28
CA TYR A 310 -3.66 18.93 -23.51
C TYR A 310 -3.29 17.88 -22.46
N PRO A 311 -3.67 16.60 -22.68
CA PRO A 311 -3.35 15.53 -21.76
C PRO A 311 -1.83 15.32 -21.61
N LEU A 312 -1.38 14.93 -20.42
CA LEU A 312 0.02 14.61 -20.15
C LEU A 312 0.48 13.41 -20.99
N SER A 313 1.70 13.50 -21.51
CA SER A 313 2.39 12.40 -22.16
C SER A 313 3.48 11.86 -21.24
N ILE A 314 3.53 10.54 -21.06
CA ILE A 314 4.62 9.89 -20.31
C ILE A 314 5.95 9.97 -21.09
N LYS A 315 5.90 10.18 -22.42
CA LYS A 315 7.09 10.33 -23.26
C LYS A 315 7.64 11.75 -23.27
N GLU A 316 6.76 12.74 -23.08
CA GLU A 316 7.06 14.18 -23.11
C GLU A 316 6.25 14.83 -21.97
N PRO A 317 6.66 14.67 -20.70
CA PRO A 317 5.84 15.09 -19.55
C PRO A 317 5.86 16.60 -19.28
N TRP A 318 6.61 17.39 -20.06
CA TRP A 318 6.57 18.85 -19.99
C TRP A 318 5.56 19.40 -21.01
N PRO A 319 4.91 20.55 -20.71
CA PRO A 319 4.04 21.20 -21.68
C PRO A 319 4.87 21.80 -22.82
N LYS A 320 4.32 21.73 -24.04
CA LYS A 320 4.88 22.45 -25.19
C LYS A 320 4.56 23.94 -25.09
N LYS A 321 5.38 24.79 -25.73
CA LYS A 321 5.22 26.26 -25.69
C LYS A 321 3.82 26.73 -26.12
N ASN A 322 3.25 26.08 -27.12
CA ASN A 322 1.90 26.39 -27.61
C ASN A 322 0.77 25.86 -26.71
N GLN A 323 1.07 24.99 -25.74
CA GLN A 323 0.11 24.44 -24.79
C GLN A 323 0.09 25.23 -23.48
N ASN A 324 1.28 25.66 -23.02
CA ASN A 324 1.44 26.48 -21.82
C ASN A 324 2.68 27.41 -21.97
N PRO A 325 2.53 28.59 -22.61
CA PRO A 325 3.66 29.49 -22.89
C PRO A 325 4.31 30.05 -21.61
N ASP A 326 3.55 30.15 -20.52
CA ASP A 326 4.01 30.74 -19.27
C ASP A 326 4.85 29.76 -18.42
N PHE A 327 4.89 28.47 -18.78
CA PHE A 327 5.58 27.46 -17.98
C PHE A 327 7.10 27.66 -17.97
N TYR A 328 7.73 27.79 -19.15
CA TYR A 328 9.16 28.11 -19.23
C TYR A 328 9.43 29.60 -19.49
N ASP A 329 8.40 30.35 -19.91
CA ASP A 329 8.39 31.81 -20.12
C ASP A 329 9.72 32.40 -20.63
N ASP A 330 10.52 32.98 -19.74
CA ASP A 330 11.79 33.65 -20.01
C ASP A 330 12.85 32.71 -20.61
N LEU A 331 12.80 31.42 -20.30
CA LEU A 331 13.71 30.42 -20.86
C LEU A 331 13.43 30.17 -22.35
N TYR A 332 12.26 30.51 -22.87
CA TYR A 332 11.98 30.47 -24.31
C TYR A 332 12.72 31.54 -25.13
N GLN A 333 13.59 32.34 -24.51
CA GLN A 333 14.58 33.15 -25.21
C GLN A 333 15.78 32.31 -25.68
N ASN A 334 15.98 31.11 -25.11
CA ASN A 334 17.02 30.16 -25.49
C ASN A 334 16.53 29.21 -26.59
N GLU A 335 17.30 29.08 -27.67
CA GLU A 335 16.99 28.20 -28.81
C GLU A 335 16.77 26.74 -28.39
N ASP A 336 17.51 26.24 -27.40
CA ASP A 336 17.38 24.85 -26.94
C ASP A 336 16.06 24.61 -26.19
N TYR A 337 15.51 25.63 -25.53
CA TYR A 337 14.17 25.57 -24.93
C TYR A 337 13.06 25.72 -25.96
N ILE A 338 13.27 26.53 -27.01
CA ILE A 338 12.34 26.67 -28.15
C ILE A 338 12.25 25.36 -28.93
N THR A 339 13.38 24.70 -29.16
CA THR A 339 13.50 23.44 -29.93
C THR A 339 13.31 22.18 -29.07
N GLU A 340 12.98 22.35 -27.79
CA GLU A 340 12.72 21.29 -26.81
C GLU A 340 13.94 20.40 -26.47
N LYS A 341 15.16 20.79 -26.87
CA LYS A 341 16.38 20.03 -26.61
C LYS A 341 16.69 19.96 -25.11
N ALA A 342 16.57 21.09 -24.41
CA ALA A 342 16.83 21.14 -22.97
C ALA A 342 15.89 20.19 -22.20
N GLN A 343 14.60 20.27 -22.50
CA GLN A 343 13.57 19.48 -21.85
C GLN A 343 13.73 17.97 -22.12
N LYS A 344 14.08 17.61 -23.37
CA LYS A 344 14.35 16.21 -23.75
C LYS A 344 15.57 15.65 -23.03
N GLU A 345 16.65 16.43 -22.91
CA GLU A 345 17.83 16.02 -22.16
C GLU A 345 17.49 15.84 -20.68
N ILE A 346 16.90 16.85 -20.03
CA ILE A 346 16.56 16.80 -18.60
C ILE A 346 15.68 15.59 -18.29
N PHE A 347 14.63 15.36 -19.07
CA PHE A 347 13.75 14.22 -18.85
C PHE A 347 14.40 12.88 -19.18
N GLY A 348 15.17 12.82 -20.27
CA GLY A 348 15.87 11.61 -20.69
C GLY A 348 16.86 11.14 -19.64
N GLU A 349 17.74 12.04 -19.20
CA GLU A 349 18.79 11.76 -18.22
C GLU A 349 18.22 11.50 -16.82
N SER A 350 17.27 12.33 -16.35
CA SER A 350 16.61 12.10 -15.05
C SER A 350 15.91 10.74 -14.99
N ALA A 351 15.42 10.22 -16.11
CA ALA A 351 14.77 8.93 -16.19
C ALA A 351 15.71 7.74 -16.11
N VAL A 352 17.02 7.91 -16.33
CA VAL A 352 17.99 6.80 -16.43
C VAL A 352 19.18 6.91 -15.49
N TYR A 353 19.48 8.09 -14.93
CA TYR A 353 20.60 8.23 -14.00
C TYR A 353 20.34 7.37 -12.74
N ASP A 354 21.21 6.40 -12.50
CA ASP A 354 21.11 5.48 -11.37
C ASP A 354 22.53 5.13 -10.92
N LYS A 355 23.02 5.88 -9.92
CA LYS A 355 24.40 5.90 -9.41
C LYS A 355 25.52 6.20 -10.41
N SER A 356 25.25 6.12 -11.71
CA SER A 356 26.12 6.55 -12.80
C SER A 356 26.32 8.06 -12.79
N SER A 357 27.51 8.49 -13.21
CA SER A 357 27.73 9.91 -13.47
C SER A 357 27.14 10.25 -14.84
N VAL A 358 26.33 11.30 -14.88
CA VAL A 358 25.77 11.89 -16.11
C VAL A 358 26.35 13.29 -16.25
N TYR A 359 26.90 13.59 -17.42
CA TYR A 359 27.48 14.88 -17.74
C TYR A 359 26.77 15.46 -18.96
N GLY A 360 25.66 16.15 -18.72
CA GLY A 360 24.85 16.82 -19.74
C GLY A 360 25.09 18.33 -19.77
N LYS A 361 24.45 19.01 -20.71
CA LYS A 361 24.42 20.48 -20.75
C LYS A 361 23.48 21.06 -19.70
N TYR A 362 22.38 20.36 -19.43
CA TYR A 362 21.25 20.81 -18.62
C TYR A 362 20.99 19.92 -17.40
N PHE A 363 21.37 18.65 -17.49
CA PHE A 363 21.25 17.70 -16.40
C PHE A 363 22.60 17.07 -16.08
N ASN A 364 23.12 17.32 -14.89
CA ASN A 364 24.33 16.68 -14.39
C ASN A 364 24.07 15.94 -13.09
N ALA A 365 24.61 14.73 -12.99
CA ALA A 365 24.56 13.94 -11.79
C ALA A 365 25.89 13.22 -11.58
N ARG A 366 26.31 13.06 -10.33
CA ARG A 366 27.55 12.36 -9.97
C ARG A 366 27.31 11.52 -8.73
N ASN A 367 27.79 10.27 -8.76
CA ASN A 367 27.64 9.32 -7.65
C ASN A 367 26.18 9.16 -7.19
N GLY A 368 25.23 9.14 -8.12
CA GLY A 368 23.80 9.00 -7.81
C GLY A 368 23.17 10.20 -7.10
N ARG A 369 23.74 11.39 -7.28
CA ARG A 369 23.23 12.67 -6.77
C ARG A 369 23.17 13.70 -7.89
N ARG A 370 22.10 14.47 -7.95
CA ARG A 370 22.00 15.61 -8.88
C ARG A 370 23.00 16.69 -8.45
N ILE A 371 23.71 17.28 -9.41
CA ILE A 371 24.62 18.38 -9.13
C ILE A 371 23.82 19.57 -8.61
N THR A 372 24.32 20.14 -7.51
CA THR A 372 23.84 21.41 -6.98
C THR A 372 24.82 22.50 -7.40
N CYS A 373 24.35 23.49 -8.14
CA CYS A 373 25.17 24.60 -8.59
C CYS A 373 25.58 25.49 -7.42
N PHE A 374 26.68 26.23 -7.58
CA PHE A 374 27.15 27.24 -6.62
C PHE A 374 27.56 26.66 -5.25
N GLN A 375 27.86 25.37 -5.11
CA GLN A 375 28.32 24.81 -3.84
C GLN A 375 29.68 25.39 -3.42
N PRO A 376 29.85 25.79 -2.14
CA PRO A 376 31.15 26.22 -1.64
C PRO A 376 32.08 25.02 -1.42
N GLU A 377 33.39 25.25 -1.54
CA GLU A 377 34.41 24.23 -1.25
C GLU A 377 34.44 23.85 0.24
N GLU A 378 34.29 24.86 1.11
CA GLU A 378 34.23 24.70 2.57
C GLU A 378 32.82 25.04 3.10
N ASN A 379 32.38 24.37 4.16
CA ASN A 379 31.09 24.64 4.79
C ASN A 379 31.07 24.37 6.30
N VAL A 380 30.18 25.06 6.99
CA VAL A 380 29.89 24.94 8.43
C VAL A 380 28.88 23.83 8.72
N GLY A 381 28.06 23.48 7.73
CA GLY A 381 27.05 22.43 7.77
C GLY A 381 26.50 22.14 6.38
N THR A 382 25.82 20.99 6.25
CA THR A 382 25.18 20.56 5.01
C THR A 382 23.66 20.49 5.17
N ILE A 383 22.92 21.02 4.19
CA ILE A 383 21.48 20.86 4.04
C ILE A 383 21.22 19.73 3.03
N TYR A 384 20.65 18.63 3.51
CA TYR A 384 20.34 17.45 2.71
C TYR A 384 18.87 17.49 2.27
N LEU A 385 18.63 17.56 0.97
CA LEU A 385 17.28 17.51 0.40
C LEU A 385 16.98 16.11 -0.15
N PHE A 386 15.96 15.45 0.39
CA PHE A 386 15.51 14.13 -0.05
C PHE A 386 14.11 14.20 -0.65
N GLY A 387 13.86 13.46 -1.73
CA GLY A 387 12.52 13.36 -2.32
C GLY A 387 12.52 12.70 -3.69
N LYS A 388 11.42 12.87 -4.44
CA LYS A 388 11.27 12.32 -5.79
C LYS A 388 11.61 13.34 -6.89
N CYS A 389 10.72 13.45 -7.88
CA CYS A 389 10.83 14.27 -9.08
C CYS A 389 11.05 15.75 -8.80
N MET A 390 10.35 16.31 -7.81
CA MET A 390 10.45 17.72 -7.44
C MET A 390 11.82 18.10 -6.87
N ILE A 391 12.32 17.31 -5.91
CA ILE A 391 13.64 17.54 -5.31
C ILE A 391 14.73 17.29 -6.36
N LEU A 392 14.59 16.22 -7.15
CA LEU A 392 15.50 15.95 -8.26
C LEU A 392 15.49 17.07 -9.32
N GLY A 393 14.35 17.77 -9.49
CA GLY A 393 14.14 18.77 -10.52
C GLY A 393 14.04 18.17 -11.92
N THR A 394 13.08 17.28 -12.15
CA THR A 394 12.90 16.58 -13.45
C THR A 394 12.39 17.44 -14.60
N LEU A 395 12.05 18.70 -14.33
CA LEU A 395 11.51 19.65 -15.30
C LEU A 395 12.42 20.87 -15.49
N VAL A 396 13.56 20.91 -14.81
CA VAL A 396 14.44 22.08 -14.77
C VAL A 396 15.91 21.68 -14.91
N GLU A 397 16.68 22.56 -15.54
CA GLU A 397 18.14 22.43 -15.61
C GLU A 397 18.79 22.66 -14.22
N ASP A 398 20.04 22.25 -14.07
CA ASP A 398 20.73 22.15 -12.76
C ASP A 398 20.63 23.44 -11.92
N GLN A 399 20.81 24.60 -12.54
CA GLN A 399 20.81 25.90 -11.84
C GLN A 399 19.44 26.33 -11.29
N TYR A 400 18.35 25.72 -11.79
CA TYR A 400 16.98 26.05 -11.41
C TYR A 400 16.31 24.96 -10.54
N THR A 401 17.08 23.96 -10.10
CA THR A 401 16.60 23.04 -9.06
C THR A 401 16.43 23.79 -7.73
N ILE A 402 15.51 23.33 -6.88
CA ILE A 402 15.31 23.89 -5.52
C ILE A 402 16.64 23.90 -4.76
N ALA A 403 17.45 22.83 -4.89
CA ALA A 403 18.76 22.72 -4.27
C ALA A 403 19.71 23.86 -4.70
N SER A 404 19.84 24.08 -6.01
CA SER A 404 20.75 25.10 -6.56
C SER A 404 20.29 26.52 -6.23
N ILE A 405 18.99 26.78 -6.27
CA ILE A 405 18.45 28.09 -5.91
C ILE A 405 18.65 28.34 -4.40
N LEU A 406 18.39 27.35 -3.55
CA LEU A 406 18.65 27.46 -2.12
C LEU A 406 20.15 27.69 -1.84
N GLN A 407 21.03 26.97 -2.53
CA GLN A 407 22.48 27.16 -2.41
C GLN A 407 22.91 28.59 -2.78
N LYS A 408 22.36 29.13 -3.86
CA LYS A 408 22.61 30.51 -4.29
C LYS A 408 22.12 31.52 -3.23
N ASN A 409 20.89 31.37 -2.74
CA ASN A 409 20.32 32.26 -1.74
C ASN A 409 21.11 32.23 -0.42
N LEU A 410 21.66 31.09 -0.02
CA LEU A 410 22.52 30.97 1.17
C LEU A 410 23.81 31.78 1.02
N ILE A 411 24.46 31.72 -0.14
CA ILE A 411 25.68 32.48 -0.42
C ILE A 411 25.39 33.99 -0.41
N GLU A 412 24.30 34.42 -1.03
CA GLU A 412 23.88 35.83 -1.05
C GLU A 412 23.60 36.37 0.36
N LYS A 413 23.16 35.52 1.29
CA LYS A 413 22.95 35.84 2.70
C LYS A 413 24.17 35.60 3.60
N GLU A 414 25.31 35.25 3.01
CA GLU A 414 26.59 34.97 3.69
C GLU A 414 26.54 33.75 4.64
N TYR A 415 25.68 32.78 4.37
CA TYR A 415 25.68 31.48 5.06
C TYR A 415 26.59 30.50 4.33
N LEU A 416 27.67 30.09 5.00
CA LEU A 416 28.62 29.11 4.48
C LEU A 416 28.10 27.67 4.69
N TYR A 417 27.00 27.33 4.02
CA TYR A 417 26.37 26.01 4.02
C TYR A 417 26.45 25.38 2.64
N ARG A 418 26.54 24.05 2.61
CA ARG A 418 26.43 23.27 1.37
C ARG A 418 25.03 22.67 1.28
N VAL A 419 24.40 22.70 0.12
CA VAL A 419 23.12 22.03 -0.15
C VAL A 419 23.37 20.81 -1.02
N GLU A 420 22.87 19.63 -0.64
CA GLU A 420 23.00 18.40 -1.42
C GLU A 420 21.63 17.88 -1.87
N ASN A 421 21.53 17.53 -3.15
CA ASN A 421 20.31 17.01 -3.78
C ASN A 421 20.31 15.48 -3.84
N TYR A 422 19.55 14.85 -2.94
CA TYR A 422 19.26 13.41 -2.88
C TYR A 422 17.90 13.06 -3.47
N GLY A 423 17.37 13.88 -4.39
CA GLY A 423 16.16 13.55 -5.13
C GLY A 423 16.39 12.30 -5.97
N ASP A 424 15.46 11.34 -5.98
CA ASP A 424 15.55 10.08 -6.73
C ASP A 424 14.19 9.63 -7.28
N LEU A 425 14.15 9.22 -8.55
CA LEU A 425 12.96 8.64 -9.18
C LEU A 425 12.83 7.13 -8.97
N ALA A 426 13.95 6.44 -8.73
CA ALA A 426 14.07 5.00 -8.83
C ALA A 426 13.61 4.27 -7.57
N SER A 427 13.78 4.84 -6.36
CA SER A 427 13.28 4.15 -5.17
C SER A 427 12.96 5.03 -3.96
N PRO A 428 11.68 5.12 -3.56
CA PRO A 428 11.30 5.80 -2.33
C PRO A 428 11.61 5.03 -1.05
N TYR A 429 11.98 3.75 -1.18
CA TYR A 429 12.15 2.81 -0.08
C TYR A 429 13.60 2.72 0.41
N LYS A 430 14.52 3.52 -0.16
CA LYS A 430 15.96 3.50 0.11
C LYS A 430 16.43 4.62 1.05
N LEU A 431 15.53 5.18 1.86
CA LEU A 431 15.90 6.26 2.79
C LEU A 431 17.07 5.84 3.69
N ASP A 432 17.05 4.61 4.19
CA ASP A 432 18.13 4.01 4.96
C ASP A 432 19.46 3.98 4.20
N GLU A 433 19.47 3.50 2.94
CA GLU A 433 20.69 3.45 2.10
C GLU A 433 21.25 4.85 1.85
N LYS A 434 20.38 5.85 1.61
CA LYS A 434 20.82 7.24 1.43
C LYS A 434 21.37 7.86 2.70
N LEU A 435 20.80 7.52 3.86
CA LEU A 435 21.32 7.94 5.15
C LEU A 435 22.66 7.25 5.47
N GLU A 436 22.85 5.99 5.07
CA GLU A 436 24.13 5.27 5.15
C GLU A 436 25.19 5.89 4.23
N GLU A 437 24.83 6.29 3.01
CA GLU A 437 25.71 6.96 2.04
C GLU A 437 26.25 8.31 2.56
N ILE A 438 25.53 8.98 3.46
CA ILE A 438 26.02 10.19 4.14
C ILE A 438 27.08 9.81 5.19
N GLY A 439 26.88 8.69 5.88
CA GLY A 439 27.81 8.12 6.86
C GLY A 439 27.86 8.88 8.18
N GLN A 440 28.23 10.16 8.17
CA GLN A 440 28.48 10.95 9.36
C GLN A 440 27.78 12.31 9.30
N PHE A 441 26.77 12.49 10.15
CA PHE A 441 26.14 13.79 10.37
C PHE A 441 26.92 14.65 11.36
N CYS A 442 26.74 15.96 11.25
CA CYS A 442 27.19 16.99 12.19
C CYS A 442 25.98 17.73 12.78
N LYS A 443 26.13 18.33 13.97
CA LYS A 443 25.03 19.06 14.62
C LYS A 443 24.48 20.24 13.83
N ASN A 444 25.30 20.85 12.98
CA ASN A 444 24.89 21.97 12.12
C ASN A 444 24.16 21.50 10.87
N ASP A 445 24.11 20.19 10.60
CA ASP A 445 23.43 19.69 9.42
C ASP A 445 21.91 19.85 9.56
N ILE A 446 21.27 19.99 8.40
CA ILE A 446 19.82 20.11 8.28
C ILE A 446 19.35 19.06 7.27
N VAL A 447 18.31 18.32 7.62
CA VAL A 447 17.66 17.34 6.75
C VAL A 447 16.27 17.85 6.39
N ILE A 448 15.97 17.90 5.10
CA ILE A 448 14.63 18.20 4.60
C ILE A 448 14.17 17.00 3.77
N TYR A 449 13.10 16.36 4.20
CA TYR A 449 12.58 15.16 3.58
C TYR A 449 11.20 15.39 2.96
N PHE A 450 11.09 15.06 1.68
CA PHE A 450 9.83 15.02 0.97
C PHE A 450 9.40 13.56 0.77
N PRO A 451 8.27 13.11 1.34
CA PRO A 451 7.82 11.73 1.23
C PRO A 451 7.46 11.39 -0.20
N THR A 452 7.55 10.12 -0.48
CA THR A 452 7.09 9.60 -1.77
C THR A 452 5.59 9.47 -1.86
N ASP A 453 4.98 8.97 -0.78
CA ASP A 453 3.54 8.87 -0.69
C ASP A 453 3.06 10.17 -0.07
N LEU A 454 2.53 11.06 -0.93
CA LEU A 454 2.05 12.39 -0.55
C LEU A 454 0.91 12.36 0.48
N SER A 455 0.27 11.19 0.66
CA SER A 455 -0.77 11.00 1.68
C SER A 455 -0.20 10.76 3.07
N ARG A 456 1.12 10.56 3.18
CA ARG A 456 1.77 10.29 4.45
C ARG A 456 1.98 11.55 5.28
N GLN A 457 1.97 11.34 6.58
CA GLN A 457 2.18 12.33 7.61
C GLN A 457 3.35 11.91 8.50
N PHE A 458 3.96 12.90 9.11
CA PHE A 458 5.07 12.71 10.01
C PHE A 458 4.70 13.07 11.42
N VAL A 459 5.41 12.50 12.37
CA VAL A 459 5.18 12.74 13.79
C VAL A 459 6.46 13.23 14.43
N ASN A 460 6.34 14.16 15.37
CA ASN A 460 7.47 14.73 16.12
C ASN A 460 8.53 15.46 15.28
N ILE A 461 8.22 15.80 14.03
CA ILE A 461 9.08 16.53 13.11
C ILE A 461 8.27 17.68 12.52
N PRO A 462 8.78 18.93 12.50
CA PRO A 462 8.11 20.06 11.88
C PRO A 462 7.76 19.77 10.42
N GLN A 463 6.55 20.12 10.02
CA GLN A 463 6.03 19.90 8.67
C GLN A 463 5.82 21.22 7.94
N ILE A 464 6.10 21.24 6.64
CA ILE A 464 5.93 22.39 5.77
C ILE A 464 4.96 21.99 4.66
N SER A 465 3.83 22.69 4.55
CA SER A 465 2.83 22.37 3.54
C SER A 465 3.14 23.05 2.21
N TRP A 466 3.32 22.24 1.17
CA TRP A 466 3.56 22.70 -0.20
C TRP A 466 2.41 23.56 -0.71
N ASN A 467 1.17 23.09 -0.53
CA ASN A 467 -0.01 23.84 -0.97
C ASN A 467 -0.13 25.19 -0.26
N GLN A 468 0.27 25.30 1.01
CA GLN A 468 0.25 26.56 1.74
C GLN A 468 1.30 27.56 1.20
N ILE A 469 2.48 27.10 0.77
CA ILE A 469 3.48 27.94 0.10
C ILE A 469 2.87 28.54 -1.19
N PHE A 470 2.25 27.68 -2.00
CA PHE A 470 1.58 28.08 -3.23
C PHE A 470 0.47 29.10 -3.00
N GLU A 471 -0.37 28.85 -2.00
CA GLU A 471 -1.46 29.75 -1.65
C GLU A 471 -0.97 31.09 -1.10
N ARG A 472 0.01 31.07 -0.20
CA ARG A 472 0.61 32.26 0.42
C ARG A 472 1.16 33.22 -0.61
N HIS A 473 1.85 32.68 -1.62
CA HIS A 473 2.48 33.46 -2.69
C HIS A 473 1.61 33.61 -3.94
N ARG A 474 0.39 33.06 -3.93
CA ARG A 474 -0.53 33.05 -5.08
C ARG A 474 0.13 32.55 -6.37
N ILE A 475 0.91 31.48 -6.28
CA ILE A 475 1.63 30.91 -7.43
C ILE A 475 0.62 30.50 -8.51
N PRO A 476 0.76 30.90 -9.78
CA PRO A 476 -0.21 30.58 -10.81
C PRO A 476 -0.15 29.11 -11.24
N SER A 477 -1.29 28.53 -11.61
CA SER A 477 -1.38 27.15 -12.11
C SER A 477 -0.63 26.91 -13.43
N THR A 478 -0.25 27.98 -14.14
CA THR A 478 0.54 27.92 -15.36
C THR A 478 2.02 27.59 -15.11
N TRP A 479 2.49 27.70 -13.88
CA TRP A 479 3.87 27.34 -13.48
C TRP A 479 4.04 25.87 -13.11
N VAL A 480 2.96 25.08 -13.19
CA VAL A 480 2.99 23.63 -12.97
C VAL A 480 2.49 22.87 -14.19
N THR A 481 2.85 21.58 -14.27
CA THR A 481 2.38 20.71 -15.35
C THR A 481 0.99 20.15 -15.02
N ASP A 482 0.86 19.43 -13.91
CA ASP A 482 -0.34 18.66 -13.55
C ASP A 482 -0.74 18.73 -12.07
N SER A 483 0.13 19.24 -11.20
CA SER A 483 -0.03 19.24 -9.75
C SER A 483 0.94 20.22 -9.10
N PHE A 484 0.73 20.53 -7.83
CA PHE A 484 1.58 21.43 -7.04
C PHE A 484 3.06 21.02 -6.98
N ILE A 485 3.39 19.76 -7.25
CA ILE A 485 4.75 19.22 -7.09
C ILE A 485 5.54 19.09 -8.40
N HIS A 486 4.91 19.36 -9.55
CA HIS A 486 5.57 19.27 -10.86
C HIS A 486 5.69 20.67 -11.47
N GLU A 487 6.62 21.43 -10.88
CA GLU A 487 6.71 22.88 -11.01
C GLU A 487 7.93 23.34 -11.82
N ASN A 488 7.87 24.58 -12.32
CA ASN A 488 8.92 25.20 -13.12
C ASN A 488 10.00 25.89 -12.26
N HIS A 489 10.95 26.57 -12.92
CA HIS A 489 12.03 27.31 -12.28
C HIS A 489 11.55 28.48 -11.40
N LYS A 490 10.44 29.13 -11.76
CA LYS A 490 9.89 30.27 -11.00
C LYS A 490 9.21 29.84 -9.71
N ALA A 491 8.42 28.77 -9.77
CA ALA A 491 7.84 28.16 -8.57
C ALA A 491 8.94 27.64 -7.64
N ASN A 492 9.96 26.95 -8.19
CA ASN A 492 11.14 26.52 -7.41
C ASN A 492 11.84 27.69 -6.71
N GLN A 493 11.88 28.88 -7.32
CA GLN A 493 12.48 30.06 -6.69
C GLN A 493 11.72 30.51 -5.45
N VAL A 494 10.38 30.55 -5.53
CA VAL A 494 9.51 30.90 -4.39
C VAL A 494 9.65 29.84 -3.29
N VAL A 495 9.56 28.56 -3.65
CA VAL A 495 9.69 27.44 -2.72
C VAL A 495 11.04 27.44 -2.01
N ALA A 496 12.15 27.64 -2.74
CA ALA A 496 13.49 27.71 -2.15
C ALA A 496 13.65 28.91 -1.20
N GLY A 497 12.98 30.02 -1.48
CA GLY A 497 12.88 31.18 -0.58
C GLY A 497 12.19 30.82 0.74
N ASP A 498 11.03 30.15 0.66
CA ASP A 498 10.28 29.70 1.84
C ASP A 498 11.07 28.68 2.67
N ILE A 499 11.74 27.73 2.01
CA ILE A 499 12.62 26.79 2.69
C ILE A 499 13.73 27.54 3.43
N LEU A 500 14.36 28.54 2.80
CA LEU A 500 15.38 29.35 3.45
C LEU A 500 14.84 30.06 4.69
N GLU A 501 13.68 30.73 4.60
CA GLU A 501 13.05 31.39 5.75
C GLU A 501 12.85 30.44 6.93
N ILE A 502 12.47 29.19 6.65
CA ILE A 502 12.20 28.18 7.68
C ILE A 502 13.47 27.66 8.34
N VAL A 503 14.54 27.46 7.56
CA VAL A 503 15.81 26.94 8.09
C VAL A 503 16.72 28.03 8.65
N GLU A 504 16.57 29.28 8.22
CA GLU A 504 17.42 30.42 8.58
C GLU A 504 17.65 30.58 10.10
N PRO A 505 16.64 30.41 10.99
CA PRO A 505 16.84 30.45 12.44
C PRO A 505 17.83 29.42 13.00
N TYR A 506 18.14 28.38 12.23
CA TYR A 506 19.01 27.28 12.61
C TYR A 506 20.38 27.32 11.92
N LEU A 507 20.57 28.26 11.00
CA LEU A 507 21.85 28.43 10.32
C LEU A 507 22.86 29.15 11.23
N SER A 508 24.12 28.79 11.06
CA SER A 508 25.24 29.39 11.80
C SER A 508 26.09 30.24 10.86
N LYS A 509 26.37 31.49 11.24
CA LYS A 509 27.37 32.34 10.56
C LYS A 509 28.81 32.10 11.04
N GLY A 510 29.05 31.01 11.76
CA GLY A 510 30.30 30.77 12.51
C GLY A 510 31.49 30.31 11.65
N THR A 511 32.66 30.21 12.30
CA THR A 511 33.89 29.62 11.72
C THR A 511 33.81 28.09 11.63
N ILE A 512 34.52 27.51 10.66
CA ILE A 512 34.55 26.09 10.27
C ILE A 512 34.89 25.13 11.43
N SER A 513 35.36 25.59 12.59
CA SER A 513 35.90 24.75 13.68
C SER A 513 34.87 23.98 14.52
N ASN A 514 33.57 23.98 14.20
CA ASN A 514 32.50 23.46 15.04
C ASN A 514 31.74 22.24 14.48
N HIS A 515 32.36 21.39 13.65
CA HIS A 515 31.77 20.12 13.19
C HIS A 515 31.69 19.08 14.32
N GLN A 516 30.78 19.28 15.25
CA GLN A 516 30.48 18.27 16.25
C GLN A 516 29.75 17.10 15.59
N LYS A 517 30.49 16.00 15.41
CA LYS A 517 29.99 14.75 14.85
C LYS A 517 28.87 14.16 15.69
N VAL A 518 27.88 13.60 15.01
CA VAL A 518 26.69 12.95 15.58
C VAL A 518 26.80 11.44 15.42
N GLN A 519 26.72 10.70 16.53
CA GLN A 519 26.64 9.25 16.46
C GLN A 519 25.24 8.82 15.97
N PHE A 520 25.18 8.36 14.73
CA PHE A 520 23.96 7.89 14.08
C PHE A 520 24.27 6.59 13.32
N ASN A 521 23.61 5.50 13.71
CA ASN A 521 23.82 4.18 13.11
C ASN A 521 22.51 3.70 12.49
N VAL A 522 22.45 3.74 11.16
CA VAL A 522 21.27 3.30 10.39
C VAL A 522 20.97 1.82 10.65
N TYR A 523 21.99 0.97 10.72
CA TYR A 523 21.83 -0.47 10.98
C TYR A 523 21.10 -0.74 12.30
N ASP A 524 21.52 -0.07 13.38
CA ASP A 524 20.90 -0.27 14.71
C ASP A 524 19.44 0.18 14.75
N ILE A 525 19.13 1.28 14.07
CA ILE A 525 17.77 1.81 13.95
C ILE A 525 16.91 0.86 13.12
N MET A 526 17.41 0.41 11.97
CA MET A 526 16.72 -0.52 11.10
C MET A 526 16.47 -1.87 11.76
N LYS A 527 17.46 -2.38 12.50
CA LYS A 527 17.34 -3.61 13.27
C LYS A 527 16.18 -3.52 14.26
N LYS A 528 16.07 -2.43 15.02
CA LYS A 528 14.94 -2.19 15.94
C LYS A 528 13.62 -2.06 15.19
N TYR A 529 13.60 -1.32 14.08
CA TYR A 529 12.40 -1.16 13.25
C TYR A 529 11.86 -2.52 12.79
N ILE A 530 12.72 -3.38 12.26
CA ILE A 530 12.38 -4.72 11.78
C ILE A 530 12.00 -5.63 12.95
N GLU A 531 12.65 -5.47 14.09
CA GLU A 531 12.32 -6.19 15.32
C GLU A 531 10.85 -5.97 15.70
N TYR A 532 10.41 -4.71 15.76
CA TYR A 532 9.05 -4.35 16.11
C TYR A 532 8.02 -4.70 15.02
N LYS A 533 8.34 -4.46 13.75
CA LYS A 533 7.42 -4.65 12.63
C LYS A 533 7.20 -6.11 12.24
N TYR A 534 8.22 -6.95 12.44
CA TYR A 534 8.24 -8.27 11.83
C TYR A 534 8.75 -9.36 12.76
N TRP A 535 9.88 -9.12 13.44
CA TRP A 535 10.51 -10.15 14.28
C TRP A 535 9.62 -10.59 15.44
N ASN A 536 9.13 -9.64 16.24
CA ASN A 536 8.32 -9.95 17.42
C ASN A 536 7.01 -10.65 17.06
N LYS A 537 6.54 -10.46 15.82
CA LYS A 537 5.33 -11.08 15.30
C LYS A 537 5.53 -12.54 14.91
N TYR A 538 6.63 -12.87 14.21
CA TYR A 538 6.79 -14.20 13.60
C TYR A 538 7.94 -15.04 14.19
N PHE A 539 8.90 -14.41 14.87
CA PHE A 539 10.17 -15.04 15.28
C PHE A 539 10.51 -14.90 16.77
N ALA A 540 9.61 -14.36 17.61
CA ALA A 540 9.87 -14.10 19.02
C ALA A 540 10.45 -15.31 19.80
N ASP A 541 10.02 -16.52 19.48
CA ASP A 541 10.48 -17.75 20.14
C ASP A 541 11.52 -18.56 19.34
N CYS A 542 11.86 -18.15 18.12
CA CYS A 542 12.69 -18.97 17.21
C CYS A 542 14.07 -19.28 17.79
N ASN A 543 14.71 -18.32 18.45
CA ASN A 543 16.03 -18.52 19.04
C ASN A 543 16.04 -19.47 20.23
N LYS A 544 14.90 -19.69 20.90
CA LYS A 544 14.76 -20.72 21.94
C LYS A 544 14.42 -22.08 21.34
N LYS A 545 13.58 -22.10 20.30
CA LYS A 545 13.07 -23.32 19.68
C LYS A 545 14.12 -24.09 18.87
N PHE A 546 15.11 -23.39 18.29
CA PHE A 546 16.01 -23.97 17.28
C PHE A 546 17.50 -23.81 17.60
N ILE A 547 17.88 -23.85 18.88
CA ILE A 547 19.29 -23.72 19.31
C ILE A 547 20.13 -24.85 18.69
N GLY A 548 21.26 -24.51 18.05
CA GLY A 548 22.21 -25.46 17.49
C GLY A 548 21.77 -26.19 16.21
N GLN A 549 20.58 -25.88 15.68
CA GLN A 549 20.02 -26.47 14.47
C GLN A 549 20.39 -25.65 13.23
N SER A 550 20.72 -26.33 12.14
CA SER A 550 20.91 -25.73 10.82
C SER A 550 19.59 -25.20 10.27
N ARG A 551 19.60 -23.96 9.75
CA ARG A 551 18.37 -23.29 9.30
C ARG A 551 18.46 -22.86 7.84
N GLY A 552 17.37 -23.13 7.13
CA GLY A 552 17.19 -22.82 5.72
C GLY A 552 16.17 -21.72 5.49
N ALA A 553 16.28 -21.02 4.37
CA ALA A 553 15.25 -20.11 3.87
C ALA A 553 14.85 -20.47 2.45
N LEU A 554 13.54 -20.42 2.16
CA LEU A 554 12.98 -20.55 0.82
C LEU A 554 11.87 -19.51 0.66
N THR A 555 11.86 -18.76 -0.45
CA THR A 555 10.81 -17.77 -0.74
C THR A 555 9.97 -18.23 -1.93
N MET A 556 8.64 -18.17 -1.81
CA MET A 556 7.70 -18.67 -2.82
C MET A 556 6.46 -17.78 -2.98
N ASP A 557 5.91 -17.73 -4.20
CA ASP A 557 4.63 -17.05 -4.48
C ASP A 557 3.42 -17.99 -4.31
N CYS A 558 3.53 -19.24 -4.78
CA CYS A 558 2.49 -20.26 -4.61
C CYS A 558 1.12 -19.85 -5.15
N ASP A 559 1.05 -19.46 -6.43
CA ASP A 559 -0.16 -18.96 -7.09
C ASP A 559 -0.68 -19.85 -8.25
N PRO A 560 -1.28 -21.02 -7.98
CA PRO A 560 -1.54 -21.62 -6.67
C PRO A 560 -0.37 -22.48 -6.17
N PHE A 561 -0.51 -23.01 -4.94
CA PHE A 561 0.42 -24.01 -4.39
C PHE A 561 0.27 -25.35 -5.13
N ASP A 562 1.33 -25.83 -5.76
CA ASP A 562 1.31 -27.02 -6.63
C ASP A 562 2.34 -28.08 -6.24
N LYS A 563 2.41 -29.18 -6.99
CA LYS A 563 3.33 -30.29 -6.73
C LYS A 563 4.81 -29.88 -6.86
N ARG A 564 5.12 -28.94 -7.74
CA ARG A 564 6.47 -28.38 -7.89
C ARG A 564 6.88 -27.60 -6.65
N HIS A 565 6.00 -26.74 -6.14
CA HIS A 565 6.28 -26.02 -4.91
C HIS A 565 6.47 -26.98 -3.73
N ARG A 566 5.59 -27.98 -3.61
CA ARG A 566 5.70 -29.04 -2.60
C ARG A 566 7.04 -29.75 -2.64
N TYR A 567 7.49 -30.16 -3.83
CA TYR A 567 8.79 -30.80 -4.02
C TYR A 567 9.95 -29.89 -3.60
N LEU A 568 9.95 -28.61 -4.00
CA LEU A 568 11.00 -27.65 -3.61
C LEU A 568 11.10 -27.53 -2.08
N ILE A 569 9.95 -27.48 -1.38
CA ILE A 569 9.90 -27.43 0.08
C ILE A 569 10.48 -28.71 0.70
N GLU A 570 10.11 -29.88 0.18
CA GLU A 570 10.63 -31.17 0.67
C GLU A 570 12.15 -31.30 0.48
N GLN A 571 12.66 -30.95 -0.70
CA GLN A 571 14.10 -31.00 -1.00
C GLN A 571 14.91 -30.00 -0.17
N ALA A 572 14.37 -28.79 0.05
CA ALA A 572 14.98 -27.81 0.93
C ALA A 572 14.98 -28.31 2.38
N GLY A 573 13.83 -28.82 2.86
CA GLY A 573 13.63 -29.29 4.22
C GLY A 573 14.45 -30.53 4.58
N GLN A 574 14.89 -31.33 3.61
CA GLN A 574 15.81 -32.46 3.86
C GLN A 574 17.26 -32.04 4.09
N GLN A 575 17.63 -30.82 3.73
CA GLN A 575 19.00 -30.31 3.80
C GLN A 575 19.28 -29.43 5.02
N VAL A 576 18.27 -29.22 5.86
CA VAL A 576 18.34 -28.41 7.08
C VAL A 576 17.50 -29.04 8.19
N ASP A 577 17.87 -28.79 9.43
CA ASP A 577 17.06 -29.20 10.58
C ASP A 577 15.75 -28.41 10.63
N PHE A 578 15.75 -27.16 10.15
CA PHE A 578 14.56 -26.34 10.09
C PHE A 578 14.51 -25.42 8.86
N LEU A 579 13.42 -25.46 8.10
CA LEU A 579 13.21 -24.62 6.92
C LEU A 579 12.20 -23.51 7.22
N ILE A 580 12.59 -22.27 6.92
CA ILE A 580 11.71 -21.11 7.01
C ILE A 580 11.22 -20.77 5.59
N LEU A 581 9.92 -20.91 5.39
CA LEU A 581 9.24 -20.65 4.14
C LEU A 581 8.58 -19.27 4.17
N PHE A 582 9.08 -18.37 3.32
CA PHE A 582 8.57 -17.01 3.15
C PHE A 582 7.59 -16.97 1.98
N ILE A 583 6.31 -16.64 2.25
CA ILE A 583 5.27 -16.53 1.21
C ILE A 583 5.05 -15.06 0.85
N THR A 584 5.13 -14.74 -0.43
CA THR A 584 5.05 -13.35 -0.91
C THR A 584 3.65 -12.77 -0.76
N GLU A 585 3.56 -11.55 -0.22
CA GLU A 585 2.28 -10.89 0.11
C GLU A 585 1.70 -10.02 -1.03
N ASN A 586 2.35 -9.96 -2.19
CA ASN A 586 1.91 -9.04 -3.25
C ASN A 586 0.67 -9.53 -4.01
N ASP A 587 -0.47 -8.90 -3.74
CA ASP A 587 -1.74 -9.14 -4.44
C ASP A 587 -2.07 -8.08 -5.50
N GLY A 588 -1.30 -6.99 -5.59
CA GLY A 588 -1.69 -5.77 -6.31
C GLY A 588 -0.91 -5.49 -7.60
N TYR A 589 0.28 -6.10 -7.77
CA TYR A 589 1.19 -5.72 -8.86
C TYR A 589 1.53 -6.88 -9.82
N ARG A 590 1.42 -8.14 -9.37
CA ARG A 590 1.34 -9.32 -10.24
C ARG A 590 -0.12 -9.59 -10.58
N SER A 591 -0.37 -10.22 -11.74
CA SER A 591 -1.67 -10.87 -12.01
C SER A 591 -1.75 -12.17 -11.19
N CYS A 592 -1.66 -12.08 -9.87
CA CYS A 592 -1.89 -13.23 -9.00
C CYS A 592 -3.32 -13.71 -9.23
N LEU A 593 -3.49 -15.01 -9.48
CA LEU A 593 -4.80 -15.61 -9.63
C LEU A 593 -5.50 -15.67 -8.28
N PHE A 594 -4.78 -15.99 -7.21
CA PHE A 594 -5.30 -16.13 -5.86
C PHE A 594 -4.73 -15.03 -4.93
N PRO A 595 -5.58 -14.41 -4.07
CA PRO A 595 -5.13 -13.49 -3.03
C PRO A 595 -4.22 -14.17 -2.01
N PHE A 596 -3.40 -13.40 -1.33
CA PHE A 596 -2.37 -13.85 -0.41
C PHE A 596 -2.92 -14.79 0.67
N GLU A 597 -4.02 -14.43 1.32
CA GLU A 597 -4.61 -15.26 2.38
C GLU A 597 -5.01 -16.65 1.89
N GLN A 598 -5.41 -16.78 0.61
CA GLN A 598 -5.75 -18.07 0.01
C GLN A 598 -4.50 -18.87 -0.34
N ARG A 599 -3.49 -18.23 -0.96
CA ARG A 599 -2.20 -18.85 -1.23
C ARG A 599 -1.54 -19.35 0.06
N PHE A 600 -1.54 -18.52 1.10
CA PHE A 600 -1.02 -18.86 2.42
C PHE A 600 -1.76 -20.07 3.02
N LYS A 601 -3.09 -20.10 2.98
CA LYS A 601 -3.88 -21.28 3.40
C LYS A 601 -3.50 -22.54 2.62
N MET A 602 -3.42 -22.45 1.29
CA MET A 602 -3.07 -23.59 0.43
C MET A 602 -1.69 -24.17 0.78
N VAL A 603 -0.71 -23.31 1.05
CA VAL A 603 0.63 -23.73 1.48
C VAL A 603 0.57 -24.39 2.86
N VAL A 604 -0.08 -23.76 3.85
CA VAL A 604 -0.20 -24.31 5.22
C VAL A 604 -0.84 -25.69 5.22
N GLU A 605 -1.98 -25.84 4.54
CA GLU A 605 -2.68 -27.14 4.46
C GLU A 605 -1.89 -28.15 3.65
N GLY A 606 -1.31 -27.72 2.53
CA GLY A 606 -0.51 -28.56 1.65
C GLY A 606 0.86 -28.94 2.19
N THR A 607 1.24 -28.51 3.40
CA THR A 607 2.51 -28.86 4.06
C THR A 607 2.36 -29.22 5.53
N MET A 608 1.12 -29.41 6.01
CA MET A 608 0.82 -29.68 7.42
C MET A 608 1.47 -30.95 7.97
N ASP A 609 1.80 -31.91 7.10
CA ASP A 609 2.51 -33.15 7.42
C ASP A 609 4.03 -32.95 7.63
N LEU A 610 4.60 -31.84 7.14
CA LEU A 610 6.01 -31.51 7.31
C LEU A 610 6.23 -30.84 8.67
N LYS A 611 7.03 -31.48 9.53
CA LYS A 611 7.21 -31.04 10.93
C LYS A 611 8.33 -30.03 11.14
N ASN A 612 9.26 -29.95 10.20
CA ASN A 612 10.48 -29.14 10.31
C ASN A 612 10.41 -27.85 9.48
N ILE A 613 9.20 -27.34 9.22
CA ILE A 613 9.00 -26.11 8.45
C ILE A 613 8.29 -25.05 9.29
N MET A 614 8.58 -23.79 9.03
CA MET A 614 7.83 -22.63 9.51
C MET A 614 7.43 -21.76 8.35
N ILE A 615 6.14 -21.45 8.27
CA ILE A 615 5.57 -20.69 7.17
C ILE A 615 5.24 -19.29 7.69
N VAL A 616 5.80 -18.28 7.03
CA VAL A 616 5.60 -16.88 7.39
C VAL A 616 5.35 -16.06 6.13
N PRO A 617 4.54 -14.99 6.20
CA PRO A 617 4.54 -13.96 5.17
C PRO A 617 5.94 -13.37 4.99
N SER A 618 6.32 -12.97 3.77
CA SER A 618 7.64 -12.39 3.48
C SER A 618 7.87 -11.01 4.11
N GLY A 619 6.81 -10.26 4.42
CA GLY A 619 6.92 -8.89 4.89
C GLY A 619 7.72 -8.01 3.93
N LEU A 620 8.64 -7.22 4.49
CA LEU A 620 9.52 -6.32 3.74
C LEU A 620 10.65 -7.03 2.96
N PHE A 621 10.76 -8.37 3.06
CA PHE A 621 11.92 -9.14 2.60
C PHE A 621 11.60 -10.11 1.46
N ASP A 622 10.84 -9.65 0.47
CA ASP A 622 10.52 -10.46 -0.70
C ASP A 622 11.75 -10.69 -1.61
N LEU A 623 12.28 -11.91 -1.58
CA LEU A 623 13.44 -12.36 -2.36
C LEU A 623 13.11 -12.86 -3.78
N LEU A 624 11.86 -12.71 -4.23
CA LEU A 624 11.44 -13.08 -5.60
C LEU A 624 11.20 -11.86 -6.50
N GLY A 625 11.41 -10.65 -5.97
CA GLY A 625 11.13 -9.41 -6.71
C GLY A 625 9.65 -9.25 -7.06
N THR A 626 8.72 -9.84 -6.30
CA THR A 626 7.28 -9.70 -6.58
C THR A 626 6.80 -8.30 -6.23
N ASN A 627 7.33 -7.70 -5.16
CA ASN A 627 7.07 -6.31 -4.75
C ASN A 627 7.69 -5.27 -5.70
N PHE A 628 8.29 -5.70 -6.81
CA PHE A 628 8.96 -4.83 -7.76
C PHE A 628 7.95 -4.07 -8.63
N PRO A 629 7.88 -2.74 -8.53
CA PRO A 629 7.03 -1.93 -9.40
C PRO A 629 7.61 -1.91 -10.83
N ARG A 630 7.04 -2.71 -11.74
CA ARG A 630 7.46 -2.80 -13.16
C ARG A 630 7.47 -1.46 -13.87
N ASN A 631 6.60 -0.53 -13.50
CA ASN A 631 6.57 0.84 -14.04
C ASN A 631 7.82 1.67 -13.68
N LEU A 632 8.64 1.23 -12.73
CA LEU A 632 9.91 1.86 -12.38
C LEU A 632 11.14 1.17 -13.03
N ILE A 633 10.96 -0.02 -13.62
CA ILE A 633 12.01 -0.70 -14.40
C ILE A 633 11.99 -0.15 -15.82
N LYS A 634 13.00 0.64 -16.16
CA LYS A 634 13.33 0.97 -17.56
C LYS A 634 14.53 0.16 -18.08
N THR A 635 15.29 -0.48 -17.19
CA THR A 635 16.57 -1.14 -17.49
C THR A 635 16.79 -2.37 -16.60
N GLU A 636 17.56 -3.35 -17.08
CA GLU A 636 17.97 -4.52 -16.28
C GLU A 636 18.81 -4.13 -15.07
N GLN A 637 19.67 -3.12 -15.19
CA GLN A 637 20.51 -2.62 -14.11
C GLN A 637 19.71 -2.26 -12.85
N ARG A 638 18.54 -1.63 -13.01
CA ARG A 638 17.63 -1.32 -11.89
C ARG A 638 17.13 -2.56 -11.16
N VAL A 639 16.93 -3.65 -11.89
CA VAL A 639 16.52 -4.93 -11.29
C VAL A 639 17.65 -5.47 -10.43
N TYR A 640 18.90 -5.44 -10.91
CA TYR A 640 20.07 -5.83 -10.14
C TYR A 640 20.23 -4.98 -8.88
N ASP A 641 20.20 -3.65 -8.98
CA ASP A 641 20.44 -2.75 -7.83
C ASP A 641 19.35 -2.87 -6.75
N TYR A 642 18.11 -3.07 -7.18
CA TYR A 642 17.02 -3.38 -6.25
C TYR A 642 17.20 -4.77 -5.63
N SER A 643 17.55 -5.79 -6.42
CA SER A 643 17.82 -7.14 -5.88
C SER A 643 18.91 -7.10 -4.82
N ARG A 644 20.03 -6.40 -5.09
CA ARG A 644 21.14 -6.24 -4.14
C ARG A 644 20.68 -5.58 -2.85
N TYR A 645 19.85 -4.53 -2.93
CA TYR A 645 19.31 -3.84 -1.76
C TYR A 645 18.47 -4.78 -0.88
N TYR A 646 17.50 -5.51 -1.46
CA TYR A 646 16.64 -6.41 -0.69
C TYR A 646 17.39 -7.62 -0.12
N ILE A 647 18.30 -8.21 -0.90
CA ILE A 647 19.08 -9.38 -0.46
C ILE A 647 20.01 -8.99 0.70
N ASN A 648 20.70 -7.84 0.63
CA ASN A 648 21.54 -7.38 1.74
C ASN A 648 20.71 -7.15 3.02
N ARG A 649 19.55 -6.51 2.92
CA ARG A 649 18.66 -6.30 4.06
C ARG A 649 18.11 -7.60 4.64
N PHE A 650 17.75 -8.55 3.78
CA PHE A 650 17.38 -9.88 4.23
C PHE A 650 18.53 -10.55 5.00
N VAL A 651 19.76 -10.50 4.48
CA VAL A 651 20.92 -11.07 5.17
C VAL A 651 21.13 -10.41 6.53
N ASP A 652 21.13 -9.08 6.55
CA ASP A 652 21.51 -8.25 7.68
C ASP A 652 20.50 -8.30 8.84
N TYR A 653 19.21 -8.37 8.52
CA TYR A 653 18.14 -8.25 9.49
C TYR A 653 17.30 -9.52 9.70
N ILE A 654 17.38 -10.49 8.79
CA ILE A 654 16.62 -11.75 8.87
C ILE A 654 17.56 -12.95 8.95
N ALA A 655 18.42 -13.16 7.95
CA ALA A 655 19.22 -14.37 7.84
C ALA A 655 20.22 -14.51 9.00
N ARG A 656 21.04 -13.48 9.26
CA ARG A 656 22.02 -13.53 10.36
C ARG A 656 21.35 -13.64 11.73
N PRO A 657 20.34 -12.82 12.09
CA PRO A 657 19.68 -12.96 13.40
C PRO A 657 18.96 -14.30 13.58
N LEU A 658 18.49 -14.93 12.49
CA LEU A 658 17.90 -16.26 12.51
C LEU A 658 18.93 -17.38 12.33
N HIS A 659 20.22 -17.09 12.23
CA HIS A 659 21.25 -18.10 11.94
C HIS A 659 20.91 -18.97 10.72
N ILE A 660 20.30 -18.38 9.68
CA ILE A 660 20.08 -19.05 8.41
C ILE A 660 21.43 -19.20 7.72
N THR A 661 21.79 -20.43 7.41
CA THR A 661 23.07 -20.78 6.77
C THR A 661 22.90 -21.20 5.31
N ARG A 662 21.66 -21.47 4.89
CA ARG A 662 21.32 -21.95 3.54
C ARG A 662 20.09 -21.22 3.02
N CYS A 663 20.19 -20.62 1.84
CA CYS A 663 19.03 -20.12 1.09
C CYS A 663 18.85 -21.00 -0.13
N PHE A 664 17.63 -21.47 -0.32
CA PHE A 664 17.26 -22.32 -1.43
C PHE A 664 16.60 -21.50 -2.52
N VAL A 665 17.04 -21.74 -3.75
CA VAL A 665 16.47 -21.15 -4.95
C VAL A 665 16.12 -22.25 -5.93
N GLU A 666 15.17 -21.97 -6.79
CA GLU A 666 14.89 -22.84 -7.92
C GLU A 666 15.97 -22.67 -9.01
N LYS A 667 16.45 -23.79 -9.57
CA LYS A 667 17.48 -23.76 -10.62
C LYS A 667 17.03 -23.07 -11.91
N GLU A 668 15.79 -23.31 -12.34
CA GLU A 668 15.24 -22.81 -13.60
C GLU A 668 13.88 -22.17 -13.38
N PRO A 669 13.82 -20.96 -12.79
CA PRO A 669 12.56 -20.28 -12.55
C PRO A 669 11.97 -19.77 -13.87
N GLU A 670 10.64 -19.76 -13.94
CA GLU A 670 9.90 -19.38 -15.17
C GLU A 670 10.10 -17.92 -15.56
N GLN A 671 10.27 -17.03 -14.58
CA GLN A 671 10.25 -15.58 -14.78
C GLN A 671 11.66 -15.02 -14.79
N GLU A 672 11.95 -14.20 -15.80
CA GLU A 672 13.27 -13.58 -15.98
C GLU A 672 13.70 -12.75 -14.77
N ILE A 673 12.78 -11.98 -14.18
CA ILE A 673 13.08 -11.20 -12.97
C ILE A 673 13.54 -12.09 -11.80
N VAL A 674 13.00 -13.31 -11.69
CA VAL A 674 13.40 -14.26 -10.63
C VAL A 674 14.78 -14.84 -10.92
N LYS A 675 15.13 -15.08 -12.20
CA LYS A 675 16.50 -15.49 -12.57
C LYS A 675 17.53 -14.44 -12.18
N MET A 676 17.27 -13.17 -12.48
CA MET A 676 18.14 -12.05 -12.11
C MET A 676 18.32 -11.96 -10.58
N PHE A 677 17.23 -12.12 -9.81
CA PHE A 677 17.31 -12.21 -8.34
C PHE A 677 18.17 -13.39 -7.87
N ASN A 678 17.99 -14.58 -8.47
CA ASN A 678 18.79 -15.77 -8.15
C ASN A 678 20.28 -15.56 -8.45
N GLU A 679 20.62 -14.90 -9.55
CA GLU A 679 22.01 -14.54 -9.88
C GLU A 679 22.63 -13.63 -8.83
N VAL A 680 21.91 -12.59 -8.40
CA VAL A 680 22.38 -11.70 -7.32
C VAL A 680 22.50 -12.44 -5.98
N MET A 681 21.58 -13.36 -5.68
CA MET A 681 21.68 -14.19 -4.47
C MET A 681 22.92 -15.09 -4.50
N LYS A 682 23.24 -15.71 -5.64
CA LYS A 682 24.47 -16.52 -5.82
C LYS A 682 25.74 -15.70 -5.65
N GLU A 683 25.70 -14.42 -6.00
CA GLU A 683 26.83 -13.51 -5.81
C GLU A 683 26.98 -13.07 -4.34
N ILE A 684 25.90 -12.58 -3.72
CA ILE A 684 25.96 -11.94 -2.40
C ILE A 684 26.03 -12.95 -1.25
N LEU A 685 25.21 -14.00 -1.27
CA LEU A 685 25.03 -14.86 -0.11
C LEU A 685 26.33 -15.57 0.33
N PRO A 686 27.15 -16.13 -0.59
CA PRO A 686 28.40 -16.78 -0.20
C PRO A 686 29.41 -15.83 0.45
N GLN A 687 29.45 -14.56 0.02
CA GLN A 687 30.29 -13.52 0.63
C GLN A 687 29.88 -13.19 2.06
N LYS A 688 28.67 -13.58 2.47
CA LYS A 688 28.09 -13.38 3.80
C LYS A 688 27.97 -14.69 4.58
N GLU A 689 28.72 -15.73 4.18
CA GLU A 689 28.75 -17.06 4.80
C GLU A 689 27.40 -17.81 4.75
N ILE A 690 26.56 -17.49 3.75
CA ILE A 690 25.28 -18.17 3.51
C ILE A 690 25.36 -18.91 2.18
N SER A 691 25.06 -20.21 2.18
CA SER A 691 25.06 -21.00 0.95
C SER A 691 23.81 -20.70 0.12
N CYS A 692 23.97 -20.32 -1.15
CA CYS A 692 22.88 -20.28 -2.12
C CYS A 692 22.80 -21.65 -2.82
N ILE A 693 21.72 -22.41 -2.58
CA ILE A 693 21.56 -23.79 -3.05
C ILE A 693 20.45 -23.84 -4.09
N GLU A 694 20.80 -24.26 -5.30
CA GLU A 694 19.81 -24.52 -6.35
C GLU A 694 19.20 -25.90 -6.18
N ILE A 695 17.87 -25.94 -6.12
CA ILE A 695 17.13 -27.20 -6.13
C ILE A 695 16.82 -27.56 -7.59
N PRO A 696 17.20 -28.77 -8.06
CA PRO A 696 16.93 -29.21 -9.42
C PRO A 696 15.42 -29.36 -9.64
N LEU A 697 15.00 -29.39 -10.91
CA LEU A 697 13.61 -29.69 -11.26
C LEU A 697 13.23 -31.12 -10.83
N ILE A 698 11.93 -31.36 -10.70
CA ILE A 698 11.39 -32.70 -10.43
C ILE A 698 11.85 -33.66 -11.54
N PRO A 699 12.54 -34.77 -11.22
CA PRO A 699 12.89 -35.80 -12.21
C PRO A 699 11.63 -36.33 -12.90
N ASP A 700 11.66 -36.44 -14.24
CA ASP A 700 10.60 -37.03 -15.08
C ASP A 700 9.25 -36.31 -15.12
N ASN A 701 9.11 -35.11 -14.53
CA ASN A 701 7.84 -34.37 -14.49
C ASN A 701 7.99 -32.94 -15.04
N ASN A 702 8.23 -32.83 -16.36
CA ASN A 702 8.33 -31.55 -17.08
C ASN A 702 6.99 -30.79 -17.20
N ASP A 703 5.87 -31.39 -16.77
CA ASP A 703 4.54 -30.85 -17.02
C ASP A 703 3.97 -30.01 -15.87
N SER A 704 4.56 -29.99 -14.66
CA SER A 704 4.03 -29.21 -13.53
C SER A 704 4.60 -27.78 -13.48
N ASN A 705 4.04 -26.89 -14.30
CA ASN A 705 4.39 -25.47 -14.35
C ASN A 705 3.21 -24.60 -13.85
N THR A 706 3.46 -23.69 -12.90
CA THR A 706 2.43 -22.79 -12.32
C THR A 706 1.69 -21.99 -13.38
N SER A 707 2.41 -21.43 -14.35
CA SER A 707 1.80 -20.70 -15.47
C SER A 707 0.91 -21.58 -16.35
N GLN A 708 1.25 -22.86 -16.50
CA GLN A 708 0.43 -23.83 -17.22
C GLN A 708 -0.82 -24.21 -16.41
N ILE A 709 -0.72 -24.32 -15.08
CA ILE A 709 -1.89 -24.50 -14.19
C ILE A 709 -2.85 -23.32 -14.38
N GLN A 710 -2.33 -22.09 -14.28
CA GLN A 710 -3.12 -20.88 -14.49
C GLN A 710 -3.75 -20.85 -15.88
N LYS A 711 -3.03 -21.27 -16.93
CA LYS A 711 -3.55 -21.37 -18.30
C LYS A 711 -4.66 -22.41 -18.42
N ASN A 712 -4.51 -23.57 -17.82
CA ASN A 712 -5.53 -24.63 -17.80
C ASN A 712 -6.79 -24.15 -17.06
N LEU A 713 -6.62 -23.53 -15.89
CA LEU A 713 -7.72 -22.91 -15.14
C LEU A 713 -8.43 -21.82 -15.96
N ARG A 714 -7.68 -21.01 -16.74
CA ARG A 714 -8.25 -19.99 -17.64
C ARG A 714 -9.10 -20.60 -18.75
N LYS A 715 -8.71 -21.77 -19.23
CA LYS A 715 -9.38 -22.51 -20.31
C LYS A 715 -10.45 -23.49 -19.82
N GLU A 716 -10.70 -23.55 -18.51
CA GLU A 716 -11.63 -24.52 -17.90
C GLU A 716 -11.19 -25.99 -18.07
N GLU A 717 -9.91 -26.22 -18.35
CA GLU A 717 -9.29 -27.55 -18.45
C GLU A 717 -8.91 -28.06 -17.04
N TYR A 718 -9.91 -28.14 -16.16
CA TYR A 718 -9.71 -28.39 -14.72
C TYR A 718 -8.99 -29.71 -14.44
N GLU A 719 -9.30 -30.78 -15.18
CA GLU A 719 -8.66 -32.07 -15.00
C GLU A 719 -7.14 -32.01 -15.22
N ASN A 720 -6.71 -31.26 -16.25
CA ASN A 720 -5.29 -31.02 -16.52
C ASN A 720 -4.64 -30.15 -15.44
N ALA A 721 -5.34 -29.11 -14.98
CA ALA A 721 -4.85 -28.26 -13.89
C ALA A 721 -4.68 -29.05 -12.58
N PHE A 722 -5.66 -29.87 -12.21
CA PHE A 722 -5.70 -30.60 -10.95
C PHE A 722 -4.65 -31.72 -10.87
N LYS A 723 -4.26 -32.32 -12.00
CA LYS A 723 -3.15 -33.30 -12.06
C LYS A 723 -1.81 -32.72 -11.57
N MET A 724 -1.63 -31.40 -11.67
CA MET A 724 -0.39 -30.69 -11.30
C MET A 724 -0.45 -30.12 -9.87
N MET A 725 -1.62 -30.08 -9.23
CA MET A 725 -1.79 -29.52 -7.89
C MET A 725 -1.63 -30.58 -6.79
N VAL A 726 -1.30 -30.14 -5.56
CA VAL A 726 -1.48 -30.99 -4.38
C VAL A 726 -2.96 -31.14 -4.04
N GLU A 727 -3.33 -32.22 -3.35
CA GLU A 727 -4.75 -32.57 -3.12
C GLU A 727 -5.52 -31.47 -2.36
N THR A 728 -4.90 -30.81 -1.38
CA THR A 728 -5.51 -29.72 -0.61
C THR A 728 -5.81 -28.48 -1.46
N THR A 729 -4.89 -28.10 -2.35
CA THR A 729 -5.10 -27.02 -3.33
C THR A 729 -6.19 -27.39 -4.33
N LYS A 730 -6.16 -28.63 -4.83
CA LYS A 730 -7.18 -29.15 -5.75
C LYS A 730 -8.56 -29.08 -5.13
N GLN A 731 -8.73 -29.55 -3.89
CA GLN A 731 -9.99 -29.46 -3.16
C GLN A 731 -10.48 -28.01 -3.02
N SER A 732 -9.58 -27.10 -2.61
CA SER A 732 -9.91 -25.66 -2.52
C SER A 732 -10.34 -25.07 -3.87
N CYS A 733 -9.70 -25.47 -4.97
CA CYS A 733 -10.09 -25.04 -6.31
C CYS A 733 -11.41 -25.67 -6.76
N MET A 734 -11.67 -26.94 -6.44
CA MET A 734 -12.93 -27.60 -6.80
C MET A 734 -14.12 -26.96 -6.10
N GLU A 735 -13.97 -26.61 -4.82
CA GLU A 735 -14.97 -25.87 -4.05
C GLU A 735 -15.27 -24.51 -4.66
N LEU A 736 -14.23 -23.77 -5.09
CA LEU A 736 -14.42 -22.50 -5.78
C LEU A 736 -15.03 -22.67 -7.18
N ALA A 737 -14.72 -23.74 -7.90
CA ALA A 737 -15.21 -24.02 -9.25
C ALA A 737 -16.63 -24.62 -9.27
N GLY A 738 -17.23 -24.90 -8.11
CA GLY A 738 -18.54 -25.54 -8.04
C GLY A 738 -18.57 -26.97 -8.54
N LEU A 739 -17.45 -27.70 -8.36
CA LEU A 739 -17.32 -29.11 -8.74
C LEU A 739 -17.59 -30.08 -7.56
N VAL A 740 -17.88 -29.54 -6.38
CA VAL A 740 -18.23 -30.28 -5.14
C VAL A 740 -19.35 -29.57 -4.40
#